data_AF-A0A955C9E5-F1
#
_entry.id   AF-A0A955C9E5-F1
#
_cell.length_a   1.000
_cell.length_b   1.000
_cell.length_c   1.000
_cell.angle_alpha   90.00
_cell.angle_beta   90.00
_cell.angle_gamma   90.00
#
_symmetry.space_group_name_H-M   'P 1'
#
loop_
_entity.id
_entity.type
_entity.pdbx_description
1 polymer ?
#
loop_
_entity_poly.entity_id
_entity_poly.type
_entity_poly.pdbx_seq_one_letter_code
_entity_poly.pdbx_strand_id
1 'polypeptide(L)'
;MRPRSRQFIYILLAAAVLYGATTMVTPIEAARKEAHLVLPPAPDAGKMSTLYSPLLAVARAPIVDVLWLKATKSKEEGRIFDAYQLAELICELQPKFPDVWAFQAWNMAYNISVTCSAPEERWRWVRNGYEQLRDKGIPLNPNNTQLYRELSWILFHKVGDFMDDAHWYYKTQFALIAEHVLGVPPEGYIQPGRVRGDFYRSYDYPPLALMPERYSELFGDSVVRTLVQRYRVTSLQPKEVVALLDMDKSGVEDYVDSLGREGLNATEIETLVDLLRVDLKACRAMIEELRREAADLEAGGGIAGFLRRDEGAASFARELDRYGFDIAAPGVFSGLMNAMRTGKIKMPNTPSDDQDKKAREFLTYLRDPKHERVRNELQKLWGEQAGLDTAPILAAYQEDLADLRRGVRAFRGLKANEDDGAAGEFGFDVSQKDVFLGMVKAIHDDNLAIPNVEARLQDEGVADFLKAWNDEENAPAKRILEWFWRADRLRSELKLDPMRVVHMHNGFDVIFDYRFAESHSLYWANLGTEIGTDKRSPVDIHKLNADRIEFYCLQKMYYRGRIAMSPEADMGEPPLLSPDLRVVPVLIKAFHDASEPYLKEEFGGKTHRVSTNFQTGFVGFMRDAIVTYHERGYDEEARNIFDILRNEFPDPMYEDGIDGFLMKEVPEDRALGDYRVTVRRIQAMIRLAITQYAYNEDALAAQYIERAREIYKYYHKQMVAKRQAIPFTFEQMLQEAMDGYAFRWNRRETYLRVCQKLGVKPLPESQPAKSGAPANQDDAS
;
A
#
# COMPACT_ATOMS: atom_id res chain seq x y z
N MET A 1 -39.22 61.38 -28.76
CA MET A 1 -39.57 59.93 -28.85
C MET A 1 -40.94 59.69 -28.24
N ARG A 2 -41.81 58.93 -28.91
CA ARG A 2 -43.12 58.53 -28.35
C ARG A 2 -42.91 57.57 -27.16
N PRO A 3 -43.76 57.57 -26.12
CA PRO A 3 -43.59 56.71 -24.93
C PRO A 3 -43.36 55.23 -25.26
N ARG A 4 -44.07 54.71 -26.26
CA ARG A 4 -43.91 53.33 -26.77
C ARG A 4 -42.51 53.04 -27.32
N SER A 5 -41.89 53.98 -28.03
CA SER A 5 -40.52 53.79 -28.56
C SER A 5 -39.46 53.72 -27.45
N ARG A 6 -39.67 54.40 -26.31
CA ARG A 6 -38.76 54.27 -25.15
C ARG A 6 -38.89 52.92 -24.47
N GLN A 7 -40.11 52.40 -24.33
CA GLN A 7 -40.36 51.06 -23.79
C GLN A 7 -39.68 49.98 -24.62
N PHE A 8 -39.78 50.04 -25.95
CA PHE A 8 -39.07 49.09 -26.83
C PHE A 8 -37.55 49.18 -26.68
N ILE A 9 -36.97 50.38 -26.57
CA ILE A 9 -35.52 50.52 -26.33
C ILE A 9 -35.13 49.93 -24.98
N TYR A 10 -35.89 50.17 -23.91
CA TYR A 10 -35.57 49.57 -22.59
C TYR A 10 -35.70 48.05 -22.57
N ILE A 11 -36.70 47.50 -23.27
CA ILE A 11 -36.86 46.04 -23.41
C ILE A 11 -35.68 45.45 -24.20
N LEU A 12 -35.28 46.09 -25.31
CA LEU A 12 -34.13 45.65 -26.10
C LEU A 12 -32.83 45.76 -25.32
N LEU A 13 -32.65 46.83 -24.53
CA LEU A 13 -31.49 46.99 -23.66
C LEU A 13 -31.46 45.91 -22.56
N ALA A 14 -32.59 45.65 -21.91
CA ALA A 14 -32.70 44.59 -20.91
C ALA A 14 -32.42 43.21 -21.51
N ALA A 15 -32.95 42.93 -22.71
CA ALA A 15 -32.68 41.70 -23.44
C ALA A 15 -31.21 41.58 -23.83
N ALA A 16 -30.57 42.66 -24.26
CA ALA A 16 -29.14 42.68 -24.58
C ALA A 16 -28.26 42.46 -23.36
N VAL A 17 -28.61 43.05 -22.20
CA VAL A 17 -27.90 42.83 -20.92
C VAL A 17 -28.09 41.39 -20.45
N LEU A 18 -29.31 40.85 -20.52
CA LEU A 18 -29.58 39.45 -20.16
C LEU A 18 -28.82 38.49 -21.08
N TYR A 19 -28.85 38.72 -22.39
CA TYR A 19 -28.09 37.92 -23.35
C TYR A 19 -26.58 37.99 -23.08
N GLY A 20 -26.04 39.19 -22.85
CA GLY A 20 -24.65 39.38 -22.45
C GLY A 20 -24.31 38.61 -21.18
N ALA A 21 -25.15 38.70 -20.14
CA ALA A 21 -24.97 37.95 -18.91
C ALA A 21 -25.01 36.42 -19.14
N THR A 22 -25.94 35.92 -19.94
CA THR A 22 -26.04 34.49 -20.29
C THR A 22 -24.80 34.00 -21.02
N THR A 23 -24.26 34.77 -21.97
CA THR A 23 -23.01 34.39 -22.68
C THR A 23 -21.79 34.34 -21.77
N MET A 24 -21.82 35.04 -20.63
CA MET A 24 -20.75 35.01 -19.63
C MET A 24 -20.87 33.86 -18.63
N VAL A 25 -22.01 33.14 -18.57
CA VAL A 25 -22.19 32.03 -17.63
C VAL A 25 -21.17 30.91 -17.88
N THR A 26 -21.05 30.42 -19.12
CA THR A 26 -20.14 29.31 -19.43
C THR A 26 -18.66 29.65 -19.20
N PRO A 27 -18.14 30.81 -19.64
CA PRO A 27 -16.77 31.22 -19.30
C PRO A 27 -16.55 31.37 -17.79
N ILE A 28 -17.50 31.94 -17.05
CA ILE A 28 -17.42 32.08 -15.59
C ILE A 28 -17.43 30.70 -14.93
N GLU A 29 -18.27 29.76 -15.38
CA GLU A 29 -18.29 28.40 -14.85
C GLU A 29 -17.00 27.63 -15.15
N ALA A 30 -16.43 27.78 -16.35
CA ALA A 30 -15.14 27.21 -16.69
C ALA A 30 -14.02 27.76 -15.80
N ALA A 31 -13.96 29.08 -15.64
CA ALA A 31 -13.00 29.74 -14.75
C ALA A 31 -13.19 29.31 -13.28
N ARG A 32 -14.44 29.13 -12.83
CA ARG A 32 -14.73 28.62 -11.47
C ARG A 32 -14.30 27.16 -11.30
N LYS A 33 -14.45 26.32 -12.32
CA LYS A 33 -13.98 24.92 -12.30
C LYS A 33 -12.47 24.86 -12.23
N GLU A 34 -11.80 25.62 -13.10
CA GLU A 34 -10.33 25.72 -13.13
C GLU A 34 -9.75 26.26 -11.82
N ALA A 35 -10.40 27.27 -11.23
CA ALA A 35 -10.00 27.83 -9.93
C ALA A 35 -10.47 27.00 -8.72
N HIS A 36 -11.10 25.83 -8.93
CA HIS A 36 -11.68 24.99 -7.87
C HIS A 36 -12.70 25.71 -6.95
N LEU A 37 -13.42 26.73 -7.46
CA LEU A 37 -14.44 27.52 -6.76
C LEU A 37 -15.87 26.99 -6.94
N VAL A 38 -16.02 25.81 -7.55
CA VAL A 38 -17.32 25.13 -7.66
C VAL A 38 -17.68 24.54 -6.31
N LEU A 39 -18.90 24.84 -5.84
CA LEU A 39 -19.42 24.26 -4.62
C LEU A 39 -19.74 22.78 -4.89
N PRO A 40 -19.40 21.86 -3.96
CA PRO A 40 -19.90 20.50 -4.05
C PRO A 40 -21.44 20.51 -4.03
N PRO A 41 -22.09 19.48 -4.62
CA PRO A 41 -23.52 19.32 -4.47
C PRO A 41 -23.89 19.25 -2.98
N ALA A 42 -25.08 19.76 -2.62
CA ALA A 42 -25.57 19.69 -1.26
C ALA A 42 -25.69 18.21 -0.84
N PRO A 43 -25.39 17.85 0.43
CA PRO A 43 -25.40 16.47 0.88
C PRO A 43 -26.75 15.77 0.67
N ASP A 44 -26.71 14.46 0.45
CA ASP A 44 -27.87 13.58 0.24
C ASP A 44 -28.77 13.40 1.48
N ALA A 45 -28.50 14.15 2.56
CA ALA A 45 -29.27 14.17 3.79
C ALA A 45 -30.72 14.64 3.52
N GLY A 46 -31.52 13.66 3.10
CA GLY A 46 -32.95 13.74 2.85
C GLY A 46 -33.32 14.54 1.61
N LYS A 47 -33.21 13.94 0.41
CA LYS A 47 -33.88 14.35 -0.87
C LYS A 47 -34.44 15.78 -0.83
N MET A 48 -33.57 16.78 -0.71
CA MET A 48 -34.02 18.17 -0.69
C MET A 48 -34.25 18.57 -2.14
N SER A 49 -35.52 18.78 -2.49
CA SER A 49 -35.98 18.99 -3.85
C SER A 49 -35.24 20.13 -4.57
N THR A 50 -35.21 20.06 -5.90
CA THR A 50 -34.54 20.98 -6.85
C THR A 50 -34.89 22.47 -6.67
N LEU A 51 -35.92 22.78 -5.87
CA LEU A 51 -36.36 24.14 -5.51
C LEU A 51 -35.60 24.74 -4.31
N TYR A 52 -34.97 23.95 -3.44
CA TYR A 52 -34.26 24.45 -2.25
C TYR A 52 -32.83 24.90 -2.51
N SER A 53 -32.19 24.47 -3.61
CA SER A 53 -30.79 24.82 -3.91
C SER A 53 -30.56 26.33 -4.11
N PRO A 54 -31.42 27.08 -4.85
CA PRO A 54 -31.30 28.54 -4.98
C PRO A 54 -31.68 29.30 -3.69
N LEU A 55 -32.67 28.79 -2.94
CA LEU A 55 -33.14 29.39 -1.69
C LEU A 55 -32.09 29.25 -0.58
N LEU A 56 -31.44 28.08 -0.49
CA LEU A 56 -30.27 27.87 0.35
C LEU A 56 -29.10 28.74 -0.11
N ALA A 57 -28.92 29.03 -1.40
CA ALA A 57 -27.84 29.91 -1.84
C ALA A 57 -27.94 31.34 -1.26
N VAL A 58 -29.16 31.86 -1.07
CA VAL A 58 -29.41 33.19 -0.48
C VAL A 58 -29.52 33.12 1.05
N ALA A 59 -30.11 32.07 1.61
CA ALA A 59 -30.35 31.91 3.04
C ALA A 59 -29.22 31.19 3.81
N ARG A 60 -28.14 30.76 3.12
CA ARG A 60 -27.03 30.01 3.73
C ARG A 60 -26.41 30.72 4.93
N ALA A 61 -26.08 32.00 4.76
CA ALA A 61 -25.44 32.80 5.81
C ALA A 61 -26.29 32.91 7.08
N PRO A 62 -27.57 33.34 7.04
CA PRO A 62 -28.38 33.41 8.25
C PRO A 62 -28.68 32.03 8.88
N ILE A 63 -28.80 30.97 8.07
CA ILE A 63 -28.93 29.60 8.60
C ILE A 63 -27.68 29.21 9.39
N VAL A 64 -26.50 29.47 8.83
CA VAL A 64 -25.22 29.21 9.49
C VAL A 64 -25.11 29.98 10.81
N ASP A 65 -25.50 31.26 10.86
CA ASP A 65 -25.49 32.05 12.10
C ASP A 65 -26.38 31.43 13.19
N VAL A 66 -27.58 30.97 12.81
CA VAL A 66 -28.50 30.27 13.73
C VAL A 66 -27.90 28.94 14.20
N LEU A 67 -27.26 28.19 13.30
CA LEU A 67 -26.59 26.93 13.65
C LEU A 67 -25.43 27.18 14.61
N TRP A 68 -24.65 28.24 14.43
CA TRP A 68 -23.58 28.63 15.35
C TRP A 68 -24.12 28.94 16.75
N LEU A 69 -25.20 29.72 16.85
CA LEU A 69 -25.85 30.01 18.13
C LEU A 69 -26.34 28.73 18.82
N LYS A 70 -26.93 27.80 18.06
CA LYS A 70 -27.39 26.51 18.59
C LYS A 70 -26.25 25.59 19.00
N ALA A 71 -25.16 25.55 18.23
CA ALA A 71 -23.98 24.75 18.51
C ALA A 71 -23.29 25.23 19.79
N THR A 72 -23.11 26.55 19.93
CA THR A 72 -22.54 27.17 21.14
C THR A 72 -23.41 26.89 22.36
N LYS A 73 -24.74 27.09 22.26
CA LYS A 73 -25.66 26.77 23.35
C LYS A 73 -25.62 25.30 23.76
N SER A 74 -25.58 24.39 22.79
CA SER A 74 -25.50 22.95 23.06
C SER A 74 -24.18 22.58 23.75
N LYS A 75 -23.07 23.23 23.36
CA LYS A 75 -21.77 23.09 24.03
C LYS A 75 -21.81 23.59 25.48
N GLU A 76 -22.39 24.76 25.73
CA GLU A 76 -22.56 25.33 27.09
C GLU A 76 -23.42 24.42 27.99
N GLU A 77 -24.41 23.76 27.41
CA GLU A 77 -25.29 22.80 28.11
C GLU A 77 -24.68 21.40 28.24
N GLY A 78 -23.42 21.21 27.84
CA GLY A 78 -22.70 19.93 27.92
C GLY A 78 -23.13 18.88 26.89
N ARG A 79 -24.00 19.24 25.93
CA ARG A 79 -24.45 18.36 24.83
C ARG A 79 -23.46 18.42 23.67
N ILE A 80 -22.29 17.84 23.90
CA ILE A 80 -21.15 17.85 22.96
C ILE A 80 -21.52 17.21 21.62
N PHE A 81 -22.25 16.09 21.61
CA PHE A 81 -22.68 15.42 20.38
C PHE A 81 -23.64 16.27 19.53
N ASP A 82 -24.56 17.00 20.16
CA ASP A 82 -25.47 17.91 19.46
C ASP A 82 -24.70 19.09 18.86
N ALA A 83 -23.78 19.67 19.64
CA ALA A 83 -22.91 20.74 19.17
C ALA A 83 -22.05 20.30 17.98
N TYR A 84 -21.55 19.07 18.01
CA TYR A 84 -20.77 18.47 16.93
C TYR A 84 -21.60 18.30 15.64
N GLN A 85 -22.79 17.71 15.72
CA GLN A 85 -23.66 17.53 14.55
C GLN A 85 -24.01 18.87 13.88
N LEU A 86 -24.28 19.90 14.68
CA LEU A 86 -24.56 21.24 14.17
C LEU A 86 -23.34 21.86 13.50
N ALA A 87 -22.14 21.64 14.05
CA ALA A 87 -20.90 22.12 13.47
C ALA A 87 -20.49 21.38 12.19
N GLU A 88 -20.81 20.09 12.07
CA GLU A 88 -20.65 19.35 10.81
C GLU A 88 -21.57 19.93 9.72
N LEU A 89 -22.83 20.21 10.06
CA LEU A 89 -23.76 20.87 9.14
C LEU A 89 -23.27 22.27 8.72
N ILE A 90 -22.64 23.03 9.63
CA ILE A 90 -22.00 24.32 9.30
C ILE A 90 -20.91 24.12 8.25
N CYS A 91 -20.04 23.12 8.42
CA CYS A 91 -18.98 22.82 7.45
C CYS A 91 -19.55 22.42 6.08
N GLU A 92 -20.61 21.62 6.06
CA GLU A 92 -21.32 21.23 4.83
C GLU A 92 -22.00 22.41 4.12
N LEU A 93 -22.52 23.37 4.90
CA LEU A 93 -23.08 24.60 4.36
C LEU A 93 -22.01 25.57 3.86
N GLN A 94 -20.82 25.57 4.46
CA GLN A 94 -19.70 26.45 4.09
C GLN A 94 -18.45 25.67 3.62
N PRO A 95 -18.55 24.81 2.58
CA PRO A 95 -17.48 23.87 2.24
C PRO A 95 -16.21 24.56 1.75
N LYS A 96 -16.32 25.77 1.18
CA LYS A 96 -15.22 26.57 0.65
C LYS A 96 -14.72 27.64 1.62
N PHE A 97 -15.10 27.59 2.89
CA PHE A 97 -14.63 28.51 3.92
C PHE A 97 -13.67 27.77 4.87
N PRO A 98 -12.35 27.91 4.71
CA PRO A 98 -11.36 27.12 5.46
C PRO A 98 -11.47 27.27 6.98
N ASP A 99 -11.82 28.46 7.47
CA ASP A 99 -11.87 28.74 8.90
C ASP A 99 -12.87 27.87 9.67
N VAL A 100 -14.00 27.45 9.05
CA VAL A 100 -14.95 26.56 9.74
C VAL A 100 -14.39 25.16 9.93
N TRP A 101 -13.62 24.66 8.95
CA TRP A 101 -12.94 23.38 9.04
C TRP A 101 -11.82 23.42 10.08
N ALA A 102 -10.98 24.46 10.03
CA ALA A 102 -9.90 24.69 10.99
C ALA A 102 -10.43 24.79 12.42
N PHE A 103 -11.45 25.63 12.64
CA PHE A 103 -12.05 25.82 13.94
C PHE A 103 -12.65 24.52 14.48
N GLN A 104 -13.42 23.80 13.67
CA GLN A 104 -14.10 22.59 14.14
C GLN A 104 -13.12 21.45 14.43
N ALA A 105 -12.10 21.29 13.60
CA ALA A 105 -11.00 20.36 13.85
C ALA A 105 -10.27 20.67 15.16
N TRP A 106 -9.92 21.94 15.38
CA TRP A 106 -9.30 22.39 16.62
C TRP A 106 -10.21 22.17 17.83
N ASN A 107 -11.49 22.50 17.72
CA ASN A 107 -12.45 22.35 18.79
C ASN A 107 -12.61 20.87 19.19
N MET A 108 -12.60 19.94 18.24
CA MET A 108 -12.58 18.50 18.53
C MET A 108 -11.27 18.08 19.21
N ALA A 109 -10.13 18.40 18.60
CA ALA A 109 -8.83 17.90 19.04
C ALA A 109 -8.34 18.51 20.36
N TYR A 110 -8.77 19.73 20.71
CA TYR A 110 -8.30 20.42 21.91
C TYR A 110 -9.40 20.61 22.96
N ASN A 111 -10.53 21.18 22.56
CA ASN A 111 -11.55 21.61 23.54
C ASN A 111 -12.46 20.47 23.97
N ILE A 112 -12.89 19.62 23.05
CA ILE A 112 -13.77 18.50 23.36
C ILE A 112 -12.95 17.37 23.96
N SER A 113 -11.81 17.00 23.35
CA SER A 113 -11.01 15.87 23.80
C SER A 113 -10.61 15.99 25.28
N VAL A 114 -10.23 17.18 25.76
CA VAL A 114 -9.79 17.38 27.14
C VAL A 114 -10.92 17.25 28.17
N THR A 115 -12.18 17.36 27.74
CA THR A 115 -13.35 17.17 28.62
C THR A 115 -13.66 15.70 28.88
N CYS A 116 -13.16 14.79 28.06
CA CYS A 116 -13.33 13.36 28.25
C CYS A 116 -12.31 12.84 29.28
N SER A 117 -12.69 11.86 30.10
CA SER A 117 -11.77 11.27 31.09
C SER A 117 -11.01 10.05 30.55
N ALA A 118 -11.63 9.28 29.65
CA ALA A 118 -11.07 8.05 29.10
C ALA A 118 -10.15 8.36 27.89
N PRO A 119 -8.88 7.90 27.88
CA PRO A 119 -7.95 8.11 26.75
C PRO A 119 -8.52 7.69 25.39
N GLU A 120 -9.32 6.62 25.36
CA GLU A 120 -9.98 6.09 24.18
C GLU A 120 -10.98 7.09 23.58
N GLU A 121 -11.78 7.74 24.43
CA GLU A 121 -12.74 8.76 24.01
C GLU A 121 -12.03 10.02 23.55
N ARG A 122 -10.97 10.44 24.27
CA ARG A 122 -10.14 11.59 23.85
C ARG A 122 -9.56 11.35 22.47
N TRP A 123 -8.98 10.16 22.25
CA TRP A 123 -8.37 9.79 20.99
C TRP A 123 -9.35 9.84 19.83
N ARG A 124 -10.60 9.35 20.01
CA ARG A 124 -11.65 9.46 18.98
C ARG A 124 -11.87 10.91 18.55
N TRP A 125 -11.92 11.85 19.49
CA TRP A 125 -12.08 13.27 19.16
C TRP A 125 -10.83 13.89 18.52
N VAL A 126 -9.63 13.56 19.00
CA VAL A 126 -8.36 13.99 18.38
C VAL A 126 -8.26 13.49 16.94
N ARG A 127 -8.59 12.22 16.73
CA ARG A 127 -8.65 11.58 15.42
C ARG A 127 -9.65 12.23 14.49
N ASN A 128 -10.90 12.41 14.94
CA ASN A 128 -11.92 13.10 14.17
C ASN A 128 -11.46 14.52 13.76
N GLY A 129 -10.72 15.21 14.64
CA GLY A 129 -10.14 16.52 14.35
C GLY A 129 -9.21 16.53 13.14
N TYR A 130 -8.16 15.68 13.15
CA TYR A 130 -7.23 15.66 12.03
C TYR A 130 -7.83 15.01 10.77
N GLU A 131 -8.68 13.98 10.90
CA GLU A 131 -9.36 13.34 9.77
C GLU A 131 -10.34 14.31 9.09
N GLN A 132 -11.03 15.16 9.85
CA GLN A 132 -11.92 16.17 9.25
C GLN A 132 -11.15 17.15 8.36
N LEU A 133 -9.96 17.60 8.77
CA LEU A 133 -9.11 18.44 7.91
C LEU A 133 -8.60 17.66 6.71
N ARG A 134 -8.01 16.49 6.96
CA ARG A 134 -7.33 15.65 5.96
C ARG A 134 -8.29 15.12 4.89
N ASP A 135 -9.48 14.67 5.30
CA ASP A 135 -10.40 13.89 4.46
C ASP A 135 -11.53 14.75 3.87
N LYS A 136 -11.87 15.89 4.50
CA LYS A 136 -12.96 16.78 4.03
C LYS A 136 -12.46 18.20 3.75
N GLY A 137 -11.85 18.86 4.73
CA GLY A 137 -11.48 20.28 4.65
C GLY A 137 -10.48 20.59 3.52
N ILE A 138 -9.36 19.88 3.49
CA ILE A 138 -8.29 20.04 2.50
C ILE A 138 -8.78 19.66 1.09
N PRO A 139 -9.43 18.50 0.84
CA PRO A 139 -9.95 18.18 -0.49
C PRO A 139 -10.93 19.24 -1.05
N LEU A 140 -11.70 19.89 -0.17
CA LEU A 140 -12.58 20.98 -0.57
C LEU A 140 -11.86 22.32 -0.73
N ASN A 141 -10.71 22.52 -0.09
CA ASN A 141 -9.93 23.75 -0.11
C ASN A 141 -8.45 23.47 -0.41
N PRO A 142 -8.12 22.84 -1.56
CA PRO A 142 -6.81 22.23 -1.77
C PRO A 142 -5.67 23.25 -1.79
N ASN A 143 -5.97 24.51 -2.14
CA ASN A 143 -4.99 25.59 -2.26
C ASN A 143 -4.84 26.44 -0.99
N ASN A 144 -5.53 26.10 0.10
CA ASN A 144 -5.47 26.87 1.33
C ASN A 144 -4.39 26.33 2.28
N THR A 145 -3.29 27.06 2.43
CA THR A 145 -2.12 26.69 3.24
C THR A 145 -2.42 26.55 4.74
N GLN A 146 -3.37 27.33 5.25
CA GLN A 146 -3.78 27.30 6.65
C GLN A 146 -4.27 25.90 7.04
N LEU A 147 -5.09 25.22 6.24
CA LEU A 147 -5.59 23.88 6.59
C LEU A 147 -4.47 22.84 6.71
N TYR A 148 -3.47 22.87 5.81
CA TYR A 148 -2.30 22.01 5.90
C TYR A 148 -1.50 22.29 7.17
N ARG A 149 -1.32 23.57 7.50
CA ARG A 149 -0.64 24.00 8.74
C ARG A 149 -1.39 23.53 9.98
N GLU A 150 -2.72 23.67 10.04
CA GLU A 150 -3.54 23.20 11.18
C GLU A 150 -3.48 21.68 11.34
N LEU A 151 -3.58 20.94 10.23
CA LEU A 151 -3.43 19.48 10.23
C LEU A 151 -2.05 19.08 10.77
N SER A 152 -1.00 19.74 10.27
CA SER A 152 0.38 19.51 10.70
C SER A 152 0.55 19.83 12.18
N TRP A 153 -0.05 20.91 12.67
CA TRP A 153 0.02 21.31 14.07
C TRP A 153 -0.70 20.32 15.00
N ILE A 154 -1.90 19.85 14.63
CA ILE A 154 -2.61 18.82 15.42
C ILE A 154 -1.75 17.55 15.51
N LEU A 155 -1.21 17.07 14.39
CA LEU A 155 -0.36 15.88 14.38
C LEU A 155 0.91 16.07 15.21
N PHE A 156 1.61 17.19 15.05
CA PHE A 156 2.83 17.47 15.79
C PHE A 156 2.57 17.70 17.29
N HIS A 157 1.72 18.68 17.61
CA HIS A 157 1.57 19.19 18.97
C HIS A 157 0.62 18.36 19.82
N LYS A 158 -0.51 17.88 19.25
CA LYS A 158 -1.52 17.14 20.02
C LYS A 158 -1.22 15.64 20.07
N VAL A 159 -0.81 15.04 18.96
CA VAL A 159 -0.51 13.60 18.88
C VAL A 159 0.96 13.33 19.25
N GLY A 160 1.89 14.03 18.58
CA GLY A 160 3.33 13.83 18.71
C GLY A 160 3.92 14.34 20.03
N ASP A 161 3.49 15.50 20.54
CA ASP A 161 4.11 16.09 21.75
C ASP A 161 3.53 15.58 23.09
N PHE A 162 4.06 16.07 24.20
CA PHE A 162 3.73 15.60 25.56
C PHE A 162 2.68 16.46 26.29
N MET A 163 2.05 17.41 25.60
CA MET A 163 1.16 18.41 26.21
C MET A 163 -0.14 17.85 26.78
N ASP A 164 -0.59 16.68 26.32
CA ASP A 164 -1.80 16.01 26.80
C ASP A 164 -1.41 14.80 27.65
N ASP A 165 -2.01 14.60 28.82
CA ASP A 165 -1.74 13.48 29.73
C ASP A 165 -2.02 12.11 29.09
N ALA A 166 -2.88 12.03 28.07
CA ALA A 166 -3.13 10.81 27.30
C ALA A 166 -2.23 10.69 26.04
N HIS A 167 -1.17 11.49 25.90
CA HIS A 167 -0.35 11.50 24.69
C HIS A 167 0.30 10.15 24.34
N TRP A 168 0.62 9.32 25.33
CA TRP A 168 1.17 7.98 25.08
C TRP A 168 0.13 7.10 24.39
N TYR A 169 -1.12 7.17 24.83
CA TYR A 169 -2.22 6.47 24.17
C TYR A 169 -2.38 6.95 22.72
N TYR A 170 -2.31 8.26 22.46
CA TYR A 170 -2.41 8.80 21.09
C TYR A 170 -1.28 8.29 20.19
N LYS A 171 -0.03 8.30 20.67
CA LYS A 171 1.13 7.77 19.94
C LYS A 171 0.98 6.29 19.64
N THR A 172 0.57 5.49 20.63
CA THR A 172 0.32 4.05 20.44
C THR A 172 -0.73 3.81 19.37
N GLN A 173 -1.90 4.45 19.48
CA GLN A 173 -2.99 4.26 18.53
C GLN A 173 -2.62 4.74 17.13
N PHE A 174 -1.94 5.87 17.01
CA PHE A 174 -1.47 6.38 15.72
C PHE A 174 -0.47 5.42 15.07
N ALA A 175 0.50 4.92 15.85
CA ALA A 175 1.47 3.93 15.39
C ALA A 175 0.80 2.62 14.98
N LEU A 176 -0.19 2.13 15.73
CA LEU A 176 -0.95 0.92 15.40
C LEU A 176 -1.76 1.09 14.10
N ILE A 177 -2.39 2.25 13.87
CA ILE A 177 -3.09 2.53 12.61
C ILE A 177 -2.10 2.51 11.44
N ALA A 178 -0.95 3.18 11.59
CA ALA A 178 0.07 3.19 10.55
C ALA A 178 0.66 1.79 10.30
N GLU A 179 0.90 1.02 11.36
CA GLU A 179 1.41 -0.35 11.29
C GLU A 179 0.41 -1.29 10.63
N HIS A 180 -0.88 -1.15 10.94
CA HIS A 180 -1.93 -1.92 10.29
C HIS A 180 -2.02 -1.62 8.78
N VAL A 181 -1.82 -0.37 8.36
CA VAL A 181 -1.83 0.03 6.94
C VAL A 181 -0.60 -0.48 6.19
N LEU A 182 0.58 -0.35 6.80
CA LEU A 182 1.84 -0.66 6.15
C LEU A 182 2.18 -2.16 6.20
N GLY A 183 1.63 -2.90 7.18
CA GLY A 183 1.79 -4.34 7.34
C GLY A 183 3.16 -4.77 7.88
N VAL A 184 3.51 -6.05 7.75
CA VAL A 184 4.88 -6.51 8.08
C VAL A 184 5.84 -6.15 6.93
N PRO A 185 7.05 -5.62 7.20
CA PRO A 185 8.04 -5.39 6.14
C PRO A 185 8.41 -6.72 5.44
N PRO A 186 8.80 -6.69 4.14
CA PRO A 186 9.21 -7.88 3.42
C PRO A 186 10.36 -8.63 4.12
N GLU A 187 10.35 -9.95 4.06
CA GLU A 187 11.40 -10.79 4.63
C GLU A 187 12.78 -10.43 4.04
N GLY A 188 13.77 -10.23 4.90
CA GLY A 188 15.15 -9.91 4.51
C GLY A 188 15.42 -8.45 4.12
N TYR A 189 14.44 -7.54 4.21
CA TYR A 189 14.67 -6.11 3.92
C TYR A 189 15.50 -5.43 5.01
N ILE A 190 16.83 -5.38 4.81
CA ILE A 190 17.81 -4.63 5.60
C ILE A 190 18.57 -3.72 4.61
N GLN A 191 18.54 -2.40 4.83
CA GLN A 191 19.15 -1.42 3.93
C GLN A 191 20.68 -1.28 4.18
N PRO A 192 21.53 -1.32 3.13
CA PRO A 192 22.96 -1.02 3.23
C PRO A 192 23.21 0.46 3.59
N GLY A 193 24.27 0.76 4.36
CA GLY A 193 24.61 2.13 4.75
C GLY A 193 23.83 2.68 5.94
N ARG A 194 23.00 1.85 6.58
CA ARG A 194 22.36 2.16 7.85
C ARG A 194 23.28 1.85 9.04
N VAL A 195 23.07 2.61 10.10
CA VAL A 195 23.71 2.46 11.41
C VAL A 195 23.67 0.98 11.81
N ARG A 196 24.78 0.41 12.30
CA ARG A 196 24.85 -1.03 12.62
C ARG A 196 23.81 -1.34 13.70
N GLY A 197 22.76 -2.13 13.40
CA GLY A 197 21.73 -2.52 14.38
C GLY A 197 20.40 -1.76 14.30
N ASP A 198 20.05 -1.29 13.12
CA ASP A 198 18.94 -0.39 12.87
C ASP A 198 17.65 -1.13 12.48
N PHE A 199 16.81 -1.46 13.47
CA PHE A 199 15.52 -2.15 13.27
C PHE A 199 14.36 -1.18 13.04
N TYR A 200 14.49 -0.30 12.06
CA TYR A 200 13.30 0.33 11.50
C TYR A 200 12.46 -0.74 10.81
N ARG A 201 11.13 -0.70 11.02
CA ARG A 201 10.20 -1.13 9.96
C ARG A 201 10.24 -0.10 8.84
N SER A 202 11.37 0.01 8.14
CA SER A 202 11.37 0.78 6.92
C SER A 202 10.60 -0.01 5.89
N TYR A 203 9.51 0.58 5.41
CA TYR A 203 8.81 0.05 4.26
C TYR A 203 9.56 0.44 3.00
N ASP A 204 9.60 -0.47 2.05
CA ASP A 204 10.12 -0.19 0.72
C ASP A 204 9.03 0.60 -0.03
N TYR A 205 9.06 1.93 0.13
CA TYR A 205 8.12 2.83 -0.54
C TYR A 205 8.33 2.94 -2.06
N PRO A 206 9.54 2.84 -2.63
CA PRO A 206 9.74 2.89 -4.08
C PRO A 206 8.86 1.92 -4.89
N PRO A 207 8.73 0.62 -4.54
CA PRO A 207 7.75 -0.24 -5.20
C PRO A 207 6.31 0.24 -5.06
N LEU A 208 5.91 0.75 -3.89
CA LEU A 208 4.56 1.29 -3.66
C LEU A 208 4.30 2.54 -4.53
N ALA A 209 5.31 3.37 -4.74
CA ALA A 209 5.24 4.57 -5.57
C ALA A 209 5.02 4.26 -7.06
N LEU A 210 5.46 3.08 -7.52
CA LEU A 210 5.24 2.61 -8.88
C LEU A 210 3.86 1.96 -9.09
N MET A 211 3.11 1.72 -8.01
CA MET A 211 1.80 1.07 -8.12
C MET A 211 0.76 2.03 -8.71
N PRO A 212 -0.07 1.58 -9.67
CA PRO A 212 -1.09 2.42 -10.28
C PRO A 212 -2.11 2.90 -9.24
N GLU A 213 -2.80 4.00 -9.54
CA GLU A 213 -3.90 4.51 -8.69
C GLU A 213 -5.21 3.74 -8.94
N ARG A 214 -5.39 3.25 -10.17
CA ARG A 214 -6.63 2.57 -10.58
C ARG A 214 -6.42 1.08 -10.63
N TYR A 215 -7.35 0.35 -10.04
CA TYR A 215 -7.35 -1.11 -10.06
C TYR A 215 -7.40 -1.67 -11.49
N SER A 216 -8.06 -1.00 -12.43
CA SER A 216 -8.09 -1.40 -13.84
C SER A 216 -6.71 -1.43 -14.51
N GLU A 217 -5.78 -0.58 -14.06
CA GLU A 217 -4.43 -0.47 -14.60
C GLU A 217 -3.52 -1.57 -14.06
N LEU A 218 -3.83 -2.13 -12.88
CA LEU A 218 -3.10 -3.26 -12.30
C LEU A 218 -3.15 -4.51 -13.20
N PHE A 219 -4.27 -4.73 -13.89
CA PHE A 219 -4.40 -5.79 -14.91
C PHE A 219 -3.62 -5.51 -16.20
N GLY A 220 -2.99 -4.34 -16.30
CA GLY A 220 -1.99 -3.99 -17.28
C GLY A 220 -0.72 -4.84 -17.15
N ASP A 221 -0.36 -5.23 -15.93
CA ASP A 221 0.83 -6.02 -15.63
C ASP A 221 0.67 -7.47 -16.10
N SER A 222 1.64 -7.97 -16.87
CA SER A 222 1.55 -9.31 -17.49
C SER A 222 1.58 -10.46 -16.47
N VAL A 223 2.24 -10.29 -15.33
CA VAL A 223 2.38 -11.29 -14.28
C VAL A 223 1.08 -11.36 -13.47
N VAL A 224 0.56 -10.20 -13.05
CA VAL A 224 -0.74 -10.10 -12.38
C VAL A 224 -1.86 -10.54 -13.31
N ARG A 225 -1.81 -10.13 -14.59
CA ARG A 225 -2.77 -10.57 -15.60
C ARG A 225 -2.73 -12.07 -15.79
N THR A 226 -1.56 -12.70 -15.84
CA THR A 226 -1.44 -14.16 -15.99
C THR A 226 -2.04 -14.87 -14.79
N LEU A 227 -1.77 -14.41 -13.56
CA LEU A 227 -2.42 -14.92 -12.35
C LEU A 227 -3.95 -14.76 -12.48
N VAL A 228 -4.44 -13.54 -12.68
CA VAL A 228 -5.87 -13.24 -12.77
C VAL A 228 -6.55 -13.96 -13.94
N GLN A 229 -5.87 -14.19 -15.07
CA GLN A 229 -6.39 -14.91 -16.23
C GLN A 229 -6.36 -16.42 -16.07
N ARG A 230 -5.34 -16.97 -15.38
CA ARG A 230 -5.29 -18.37 -14.96
C ARG A 230 -6.48 -18.71 -14.06
N TYR A 231 -7.06 -17.72 -13.40
CA TYR A 231 -8.16 -17.88 -12.42
C TYR A 231 -9.46 -17.12 -12.76
N ARG A 232 -9.56 -16.45 -13.91
CA ARG A 232 -10.82 -15.89 -14.46
C ARG A 232 -11.46 -16.94 -15.34
N VAL A 233 -12.67 -17.39 -15.01
CA VAL A 233 -13.45 -18.21 -15.94
C VAL A 233 -13.91 -17.35 -17.12
N THR A 234 -13.57 -17.82 -18.32
CA THR A 234 -14.29 -17.47 -19.55
C THR A 234 -15.61 -18.23 -19.52
N SER A 235 -16.72 -17.57 -19.17
CA SER A 235 -18.05 -18.16 -19.34
C SER A 235 -18.53 -17.94 -20.78
N LEU A 236 -17.99 -18.76 -21.69
CA LEU A 236 -18.68 -19.16 -22.91
C LEU A 236 -18.39 -20.64 -23.09
N GLN A 237 -19.41 -21.48 -22.98
CA GLN A 237 -19.23 -22.88 -23.34
C GLN A 237 -18.93 -22.95 -24.85
N PRO A 238 -18.02 -23.82 -25.32
CA PRO A 238 -17.69 -23.93 -26.75
C PRO A 238 -18.92 -24.08 -27.66
N LYS A 239 -20.00 -24.70 -27.16
CA LYS A 239 -21.30 -24.84 -27.83
C LYS A 239 -22.06 -23.52 -28.04
N GLU A 240 -21.92 -22.53 -27.16
CA GLU A 240 -22.61 -21.23 -27.22
C GLU A 240 -21.94 -20.29 -28.23
N VAL A 241 -20.61 -20.39 -28.35
CA VAL A 241 -19.83 -19.70 -29.39
C VAL A 241 -20.16 -20.27 -30.77
N VAL A 242 -20.25 -21.60 -30.90
CA VAL A 242 -20.63 -22.25 -32.17
C VAL A 242 -22.07 -21.89 -32.56
N ALA A 243 -23.01 -21.87 -31.60
CA ALA A 243 -24.40 -21.49 -31.88
C ALA A 243 -24.55 -20.04 -32.39
N LEU A 244 -23.76 -19.10 -31.87
CA LEU A 244 -23.75 -17.70 -32.35
C LEU A 244 -23.09 -17.53 -33.72
N LEU A 245 -22.14 -18.41 -34.07
CA LEU A 245 -21.45 -18.42 -35.37
C LEU A 245 -22.34 -18.98 -36.51
N ASP A 246 -23.35 -19.79 -36.16
CA ASP A 246 -24.26 -20.44 -37.11
C ASP A 246 -25.61 -19.72 -37.29
N MET A 247 -25.88 -18.65 -36.52
CA MET A 247 -27.12 -17.87 -36.62
C MET A 247 -27.13 -16.92 -37.83
N ASP A 248 -28.27 -16.83 -38.50
CA ASP A 248 -28.52 -15.79 -39.49
C ASP A 248 -28.97 -14.48 -38.81
N LYS A 249 -29.18 -13.43 -39.62
CA LYS A 249 -29.51 -12.09 -39.09
C LYS A 249 -30.73 -12.12 -38.16
N SER A 250 -31.77 -12.87 -38.53
CA SER A 250 -32.98 -13.00 -37.71
C SER A 250 -32.73 -13.80 -36.44
N GLY A 251 -31.89 -14.84 -36.48
CA GLY A 251 -31.53 -15.60 -35.27
C GLY A 251 -30.76 -14.77 -34.24
N VAL A 252 -29.93 -13.83 -34.71
CA VAL A 252 -29.23 -12.88 -33.83
C VAL A 252 -30.20 -11.82 -33.29
N GLU A 253 -31.11 -11.31 -34.12
CA GLU A 253 -32.15 -10.35 -33.71
C GLU A 253 -33.12 -10.96 -32.68
N ASP A 254 -33.59 -12.20 -32.88
CA ASP A 254 -34.44 -12.94 -31.95
C ASP A 254 -33.72 -13.27 -30.63
N TYR A 255 -32.42 -13.60 -30.68
CA TYR A 255 -31.60 -13.81 -29.48
C TYR A 255 -31.49 -12.51 -28.66
N VAL A 256 -31.30 -11.37 -29.33
CA VAL A 256 -31.24 -10.05 -28.68
C VAL A 256 -32.60 -9.64 -28.11
N ASP A 257 -33.70 -9.89 -28.81
CA ASP A 257 -35.06 -9.64 -28.33
C ASP A 257 -35.44 -10.56 -27.15
N SER A 258 -34.97 -11.81 -27.16
CA SER A 258 -35.19 -12.77 -26.06
C SER A 258 -34.52 -12.36 -24.74
N LEU A 259 -33.51 -11.47 -24.79
CA LEU A 259 -32.86 -10.89 -23.63
C LEU A 259 -33.68 -9.75 -22.98
N GLY A 260 -34.87 -9.44 -23.52
CA GLY A 260 -35.92 -8.66 -22.85
C GLY A 260 -35.58 -7.19 -22.60
N ARG A 261 -34.95 -6.50 -23.57
CA ARG A 261 -34.47 -5.12 -23.39
C ARG A 261 -35.34 -4.09 -24.09
N GLU A 262 -36.20 -3.39 -23.34
CA GLU A 262 -36.63 -2.04 -23.71
C GLU A 262 -35.45 -1.08 -23.49
N GLY A 263 -34.73 -0.69 -24.55
CA GLY A 263 -33.72 0.35 -24.40
C GLY A 263 -32.65 0.51 -25.49
N LEU A 264 -32.60 -0.33 -26.52
CA LEU A 264 -31.75 -0.08 -27.70
C LEU A 264 -32.63 0.42 -28.84
N ASN A 265 -32.21 1.48 -29.53
CA ASN A 265 -32.92 1.93 -30.73
C ASN A 265 -32.47 1.12 -31.97
N ALA A 266 -33.29 1.11 -33.02
CA ALA A 266 -33.06 0.31 -34.22
C ALA A 266 -31.68 0.58 -34.88
N THR A 267 -31.16 1.80 -34.76
CA THR A 267 -29.86 2.20 -35.31
C THR A 267 -28.69 1.59 -34.52
N GLU A 268 -28.83 1.45 -33.21
CA GLU A 268 -27.83 0.82 -32.34
C GLU A 268 -27.79 -0.70 -32.55
N ILE A 269 -28.95 -1.31 -32.80
CA ILE A 269 -29.06 -2.73 -33.18
C ILE A 269 -28.43 -2.95 -34.56
N GLU A 270 -28.70 -2.10 -35.56
CA GLU A 270 -28.04 -2.19 -36.88
C GLU A 270 -26.52 -2.02 -36.79
N THR A 271 -26.03 -1.10 -35.94
CA THR A 271 -24.59 -0.89 -35.76
C THR A 271 -23.91 -2.09 -35.10
N LEU A 272 -24.57 -2.74 -34.13
CA LEU A 272 -24.07 -3.95 -33.49
C LEU A 272 -24.05 -5.14 -34.45
N VAL A 273 -25.08 -5.27 -35.28
CA VAL A 273 -25.18 -6.29 -36.33
C VAL A 273 -24.14 -6.06 -37.43
N ASP A 274 -23.85 -4.81 -37.80
CA ASP A 274 -22.84 -4.48 -38.79
C ASP A 274 -21.41 -4.71 -38.27
N LEU A 275 -21.12 -4.38 -37.01
CA LEU A 275 -19.85 -4.72 -36.35
C LEU A 275 -19.61 -6.24 -36.32
N LEU A 276 -20.65 -7.03 -36.00
CA LEU A 276 -20.56 -8.49 -36.04
C LEU A 276 -20.42 -9.03 -37.47
N ARG A 277 -21.01 -8.37 -38.48
CA ARG A 277 -20.94 -8.79 -39.90
C ARG A 277 -19.61 -8.50 -40.58
N VAL A 278 -18.92 -7.42 -40.21
CA VAL A 278 -17.65 -7.02 -40.85
C VAL A 278 -16.54 -8.03 -40.56
N ASP A 279 -16.43 -8.50 -39.31
CA ASP A 279 -15.40 -9.47 -38.92
C ASP A 279 -15.75 -10.93 -39.29
N LEU A 280 -17.04 -11.28 -39.35
CA LEU A 280 -17.48 -12.62 -39.76
C LEU A 280 -17.21 -12.91 -41.25
N LYS A 281 -17.17 -11.89 -42.11
CA LYS A 281 -16.93 -12.07 -43.55
C LYS A 281 -15.46 -12.35 -43.86
N ALA A 282 -14.55 -11.74 -43.11
CA ALA A 282 -13.10 -12.01 -43.19
C ALA A 282 -12.76 -13.40 -42.65
N CYS A 283 -13.32 -13.79 -41.50
CA CYS A 283 -13.17 -15.13 -40.94
C CYS A 283 -13.74 -16.22 -41.85
N ARG A 284 -14.90 -15.99 -42.49
CA ARG A 284 -15.51 -16.97 -43.41
C ARG A 284 -14.71 -17.11 -44.72
N ALA A 285 -14.09 -16.04 -45.22
CA ALA A 285 -13.20 -16.11 -46.40
C ALA A 285 -11.91 -16.89 -46.09
N MET A 286 -11.32 -16.67 -44.92
CA MET A 286 -10.10 -17.35 -44.48
C MET A 286 -10.34 -18.84 -44.15
N ILE A 287 -11.51 -19.19 -43.60
CA ILE A 287 -11.92 -20.60 -43.38
C ILE A 287 -12.18 -21.33 -44.71
N GLU A 288 -12.74 -20.66 -45.72
CA GLU A 288 -12.92 -21.23 -47.06
C GLU A 288 -11.58 -21.39 -47.81
N GLU A 289 -10.62 -20.51 -47.57
CA GLU A 289 -9.25 -20.62 -48.11
C GLU A 289 -8.47 -21.78 -47.46
N LEU A 290 -8.57 -21.95 -46.13
CA LEU A 290 -8.02 -23.11 -45.41
C LEU A 290 -8.71 -24.43 -45.79
N ARG A 291 -10.02 -24.42 -46.08
CA ARG A 291 -10.74 -25.58 -46.62
C ARG A 291 -10.29 -25.91 -48.04
N ARG A 292 -9.96 -24.90 -48.86
CA ARG A 292 -9.38 -25.09 -50.19
C ARG A 292 -7.98 -25.68 -50.15
N GLU A 293 -7.11 -25.15 -49.29
CA GLU A 293 -5.76 -25.69 -49.13
C GLU A 293 -5.77 -27.11 -48.55
N ALA A 294 -6.69 -27.41 -47.61
CA ALA A 294 -6.92 -28.76 -47.11
C ALA A 294 -7.47 -29.72 -48.20
N ALA A 295 -8.37 -29.24 -49.06
CA ALA A 295 -8.89 -30.00 -50.19
C ALA A 295 -7.85 -30.22 -51.30
N ASP A 296 -6.94 -29.27 -51.52
CA ASP A 296 -5.82 -29.40 -52.47
C ASP A 296 -4.72 -30.34 -51.94
N LEU A 297 -4.51 -30.38 -50.61
CA LEU A 297 -3.70 -31.38 -49.92
C LEU A 297 -4.32 -32.80 -49.98
N GLU A 298 -5.65 -32.92 -49.97
CA GLU A 298 -6.37 -34.19 -50.20
C GLU A 298 -6.41 -34.60 -51.68
N ALA A 299 -6.41 -33.66 -52.63
CA ALA A 299 -6.40 -33.91 -54.07
C ALA A 299 -4.99 -34.22 -54.64
N GLY A 300 -3.92 -33.84 -53.93
CA GLY A 300 -2.52 -33.95 -54.33
C GLY A 300 -1.82 -35.30 -54.09
N GLY A 301 -2.55 -36.42 -54.00
CA GLY A 301 -1.93 -37.75 -54.04
C GLY A 301 -1.19 -38.18 -52.77
N GLY A 302 -1.76 -37.90 -51.59
CA GLY A 302 -1.30 -38.39 -50.29
C GLY A 302 -1.32 -39.92 -50.15
N ILE A 303 -1.36 -40.41 -48.90
CA ILE A 303 -1.10 -41.80 -48.47
C ILE A 303 -1.68 -42.91 -49.39
N ALA A 304 -2.88 -42.73 -49.96
CA ALA A 304 -3.49 -43.68 -50.91
C ALA A 304 -2.79 -43.81 -52.28
N GLY A 305 -2.02 -42.81 -52.69
CA GLY A 305 -1.16 -42.82 -53.88
C GLY A 305 0.21 -43.47 -53.62
N PHE A 306 0.75 -43.28 -52.42
CA PHE A 306 1.97 -43.92 -51.95
C PHE A 306 1.79 -45.43 -51.75
N LEU A 307 0.69 -45.86 -51.11
CA LEU A 307 0.34 -47.27 -50.87
C LEU A 307 0.14 -48.10 -52.15
N ARG A 308 -0.13 -47.45 -53.30
CA ARG A 308 -0.33 -48.12 -54.60
C ARG A 308 0.94 -48.29 -55.43
N ARG A 309 2.03 -47.55 -55.13
CA ARG A 309 3.26 -47.53 -55.96
C ARG A 309 4.41 -48.34 -55.39
N ASP A 310 4.39 -48.63 -54.09
CA ASP A 310 5.42 -49.44 -53.42
C ASP A 310 4.93 -50.90 -53.28
N GLU A 311 5.71 -51.86 -53.78
CA GLU A 311 5.32 -53.28 -53.75
C GLU A 311 5.16 -53.85 -52.34
N GLY A 312 5.93 -53.35 -51.36
CA GLY A 312 5.82 -53.73 -49.96
C GLY A 312 4.54 -53.19 -49.32
N ALA A 313 4.19 -51.94 -49.63
CA ALA A 313 2.98 -51.28 -49.16
C ALA A 313 1.70 -51.83 -49.83
N ALA A 314 1.76 -52.22 -51.10
CA ALA A 314 0.66 -52.84 -51.84
C ALA A 314 0.36 -54.27 -51.35
N SER A 315 1.36 -55.01 -50.83
CA SER A 315 1.12 -56.27 -50.13
C SER A 315 0.32 -56.04 -48.84
N PHE A 316 0.69 -55.01 -48.08
CA PHE A 316 0.02 -54.67 -46.81
C PHE A 316 -1.41 -54.18 -47.01
N ALA A 317 -1.66 -53.34 -48.02
CA ALA A 317 -3.02 -52.90 -48.37
C ALA A 317 -3.90 -54.09 -48.76
N ARG A 318 -3.37 -55.07 -49.50
CA ARG A 318 -4.08 -56.32 -49.86
C ARG A 318 -4.35 -57.21 -48.64
N GLU A 319 -3.44 -57.26 -47.68
CA GLU A 319 -3.66 -58.01 -46.42
C GLU A 319 -4.76 -57.35 -45.57
N LEU A 320 -4.76 -56.02 -45.44
CA LEU A 320 -5.79 -55.26 -44.73
C LEU A 320 -7.17 -55.44 -45.36
N ASP A 321 -7.24 -55.41 -46.69
CA ASP A 321 -8.47 -55.65 -47.44
C ASP A 321 -8.98 -57.09 -47.24
N ARG A 322 -8.06 -58.08 -47.11
CA ARG A 322 -8.39 -59.48 -46.79
C ARG A 322 -9.02 -59.64 -45.39
N TYR A 323 -8.70 -58.74 -44.46
CA TYR A 323 -9.35 -58.64 -43.14
C TYR A 323 -10.55 -57.67 -43.12
N GLY A 324 -10.90 -57.06 -44.26
CA GLY A 324 -12.06 -56.19 -44.45
C GLY A 324 -11.85 -54.73 -44.04
N PHE A 325 -10.61 -54.24 -43.99
CA PHE A 325 -10.29 -52.85 -43.67
C PHE A 325 -9.96 -52.05 -44.94
N ASP A 326 -10.78 -51.06 -45.27
CA ASP A 326 -10.48 -50.08 -46.32
C ASP A 326 -9.55 -48.99 -45.78
N ILE A 327 -8.29 -49.04 -46.20
CA ILE A 327 -7.25 -48.08 -45.76
C ILE A 327 -7.47 -46.67 -46.30
N ALA A 328 -8.31 -46.50 -47.33
CA ALA A 328 -8.64 -45.20 -47.90
C ALA A 328 -9.76 -44.49 -47.12
N ALA A 329 -10.45 -45.19 -46.20
CA ALA A 329 -11.52 -44.59 -45.42
C ALA A 329 -10.98 -43.61 -44.35
N PRO A 330 -11.59 -42.42 -44.20
CA PRO A 330 -11.13 -41.41 -43.24
C PRO A 330 -11.06 -41.94 -41.81
N GLY A 331 -9.93 -41.73 -41.14
CA GLY A 331 -9.72 -42.09 -39.73
C GLY A 331 -9.35 -43.55 -39.46
N VAL A 332 -9.40 -44.44 -40.45
CA VAL A 332 -9.01 -45.86 -40.30
C VAL A 332 -7.51 -46.00 -39.99
N PHE A 333 -6.66 -45.24 -40.69
CA PHE A 333 -5.22 -45.24 -40.46
C PHE A 333 -4.85 -44.75 -39.05
N SER A 334 -5.41 -43.62 -38.61
CA SER A 334 -5.22 -43.07 -37.26
C SER A 334 -5.74 -44.02 -36.17
N GLY A 335 -6.86 -44.72 -36.43
CA GLY A 335 -7.41 -45.74 -35.55
C GLY A 335 -6.49 -46.95 -35.38
N LEU A 336 -5.87 -47.43 -36.47
CA LEU A 336 -4.90 -48.53 -36.46
C LEU A 336 -3.61 -48.15 -35.70
N MET A 337 -3.10 -46.93 -35.89
CA MET A 337 -1.88 -46.47 -35.21
C MET A 337 -2.09 -46.31 -33.70
N ASN A 338 -3.25 -45.79 -33.29
CA ASN A 338 -3.60 -45.70 -31.87
C ASN A 338 -3.77 -47.09 -31.25
N ALA A 339 -4.27 -48.07 -32.01
CA ALA A 339 -4.40 -49.44 -31.57
C ALA A 339 -3.08 -50.18 -31.43
N MET A 340 -2.12 -49.94 -32.32
CA MET A 340 -0.76 -50.46 -32.16
C MET A 340 -0.12 -49.98 -30.86
N ARG A 341 -0.34 -48.71 -30.50
CA ARG A 341 0.19 -48.09 -29.27
C ARG A 341 -0.49 -48.61 -28.01
N THR A 342 -1.82 -48.76 -28.04
CA THR A 342 -2.63 -48.99 -26.83
C THR A 342 -3.15 -50.43 -26.68
N GLY A 343 -3.00 -51.25 -27.71
CA GLY A 343 -3.56 -52.60 -27.79
C GLY A 343 -5.08 -52.65 -27.96
N LYS A 344 -5.75 -51.52 -28.18
CA LYS A 344 -7.22 -51.41 -28.31
C LYS A 344 -7.60 -50.71 -29.62
N ILE A 345 -8.37 -51.38 -30.49
CA ILE A 345 -8.91 -50.76 -31.71
C ILE A 345 -10.24 -50.08 -31.39
N LYS A 346 -10.38 -48.80 -31.76
CA LYS A 346 -11.66 -48.08 -31.75
C LYS A 346 -11.78 -47.32 -33.08
N MET A 347 -12.61 -47.83 -33.99
CA MET A 347 -12.76 -47.29 -35.36
C MET A 347 -14.09 -46.55 -35.50
N PRO A 348 -14.13 -45.41 -36.23
CA PRO A 348 -15.38 -44.76 -36.59
C PRO A 348 -16.18 -45.59 -37.61
N ASN A 349 -17.51 -45.70 -37.43
CA ASN A 349 -18.48 -46.16 -38.43
C ASN A 349 -18.36 -47.60 -38.99
N THR A 350 -18.07 -48.61 -38.16
CA THR A 350 -18.31 -50.03 -38.52
C THR A 350 -19.19 -50.71 -37.44
N PRO A 351 -20.14 -51.61 -37.79
CA PRO A 351 -21.01 -52.27 -36.82
C PRO A 351 -20.24 -53.18 -35.84
N SER A 352 -20.64 -53.18 -34.56
CA SER A 352 -19.82 -53.69 -33.43
C SER A 352 -19.54 -55.19 -33.40
N ASP A 353 -20.36 -56.01 -34.04
CA ASP A 353 -20.44 -57.42 -33.63
C ASP A 353 -19.37 -58.34 -34.24
N ASP A 354 -18.60 -57.85 -35.22
CA ASP A 354 -17.46 -58.59 -35.84
C ASP A 354 -16.13 -57.81 -35.77
N GLN A 355 -16.16 -56.57 -35.24
CA GLN A 355 -15.00 -55.69 -35.14
C GLN A 355 -13.94 -56.23 -34.17
N ASP A 356 -14.37 -56.71 -33.01
CA ASP A 356 -13.47 -57.09 -31.93
C ASP A 356 -12.68 -58.37 -32.26
N LYS A 357 -13.25 -59.26 -33.08
CA LYS A 357 -12.59 -60.48 -33.55
C LYS A 357 -11.55 -60.17 -34.64
N LYS A 358 -11.94 -59.41 -35.68
CA LYS A 358 -11.04 -59.00 -36.77
C LYS A 358 -9.90 -58.10 -36.28
N ALA A 359 -10.20 -57.21 -35.34
CA ALA A 359 -9.21 -56.38 -34.65
C ALA A 359 -8.16 -57.22 -33.90
N ARG A 360 -8.59 -58.24 -33.15
CA ARG A 360 -7.67 -59.14 -32.42
C ARG A 360 -6.84 -60.00 -33.37
N GLU A 361 -7.43 -60.53 -34.45
CA GLU A 361 -6.71 -61.28 -35.48
C GLU A 361 -5.64 -60.41 -36.19
N PHE A 362 -5.97 -59.17 -36.53
CA PHE A 362 -5.03 -58.23 -37.13
C PHE A 362 -3.90 -57.79 -36.17
N LEU A 363 -4.22 -57.51 -34.90
CA LEU A 363 -3.19 -57.22 -33.88
C LEU A 363 -2.30 -58.45 -33.62
N THR A 364 -2.83 -59.66 -33.75
CA THR A 364 -2.05 -60.91 -33.65
C THR A 364 -1.13 -61.07 -34.86
N TYR A 365 -1.61 -60.76 -36.07
CA TYR A 365 -0.80 -60.69 -37.29
C TYR A 365 0.35 -59.69 -37.16
N LEU A 366 0.08 -58.45 -36.74
CA LEU A 366 1.14 -57.43 -36.59
C LEU A 366 2.17 -57.76 -35.51
N ARG A 367 1.78 -58.49 -34.47
CA ARG A 367 2.67 -58.88 -33.36
C ARG A 367 3.59 -60.05 -33.69
N ASP A 368 3.30 -60.82 -34.74
CA ASP A 368 4.16 -61.91 -35.19
C ASP A 368 5.50 -61.35 -35.70
N PRO A 369 6.65 -61.85 -35.20
CA PRO A 369 7.99 -61.37 -35.58
C PRO A 369 8.25 -61.39 -37.10
N LYS A 370 7.59 -62.29 -37.84
CA LYS A 370 7.75 -62.37 -39.31
C LYS A 370 7.21 -61.14 -40.06
N HIS A 371 6.49 -60.25 -39.37
CA HIS A 371 5.91 -59.02 -39.93
C HIS A 371 6.52 -57.72 -39.36
N GLU A 372 7.66 -57.80 -38.66
CA GLU A 372 8.36 -56.65 -38.04
C GLU A 372 8.71 -55.52 -39.03
N ARG A 373 9.11 -55.87 -40.25
CA ARG A 373 9.46 -54.89 -41.30
C ARG A 373 8.30 -53.94 -41.65
N VAL A 374 7.07 -54.46 -41.68
CA VAL A 374 5.87 -53.66 -42.01
C VAL A 374 5.55 -52.67 -40.88
N ARG A 375 5.83 -53.06 -39.64
CA ARG A 375 5.58 -52.25 -38.44
C ARG A 375 6.46 -51.00 -38.39
N ASN A 376 7.73 -51.15 -38.73
CA ASN A 376 8.72 -50.06 -38.68
C ASN A 376 8.43 -48.98 -39.74
N GLU A 377 7.93 -49.39 -40.91
CA GLU A 377 7.66 -48.45 -42.01
C GLU A 377 6.42 -47.59 -41.75
N LEU A 378 5.43 -48.12 -41.01
CA LEU A 378 4.26 -47.35 -40.55
C LEU A 378 4.63 -46.27 -39.53
N GLN A 379 5.61 -46.53 -38.66
CA GLN A 379 6.08 -45.52 -37.70
C GLN A 379 6.87 -44.40 -38.38
N LYS A 380 7.63 -44.72 -39.43
CA LYS A 380 8.43 -43.74 -40.18
C LYS A 380 7.56 -42.71 -40.92
N LEU A 381 6.49 -43.17 -41.58
CA LEU A 381 5.56 -42.29 -42.31
C LEU A 381 4.81 -41.31 -41.39
N TRP A 382 4.57 -41.68 -40.13
CA TRP A 382 3.97 -40.77 -39.15
C TRP A 382 4.94 -39.64 -38.76
N GLY A 383 6.23 -39.95 -38.60
CA GLY A 383 7.24 -38.96 -38.24
C GLY A 383 7.36 -37.79 -39.24
N GLU A 384 7.12 -38.05 -40.53
CA GLU A 384 7.23 -37.04 -41.60
C GLU A 384 5.99 -36.12 -41.70
N GLN A 385 4.85 -36.51 -41.12
CA GLN A 385 3.60 -35.71 -41.15
C GLN A 385 3.51 -34.64 -40.04
N ALA A 386 4.41 -34.66 -39.05
CA ALA A 386 4.42 -33.74 -37.90
C ALA A 386 5.22 -32.43 -38.13
N GLY A 387 5.75 -32.21 -39.34
CA GLY A 387 6.64 -31.08 -39.67
C GLY A 387 5.97 -29.84 -40.29
N LEU A 388 4.75 -29.48 -39.91
CA LEU A 388 4.08 -28.24 -40.35
C LEU A 388 4.13 -27.19 -39.24
N ASP A 389 4.87 -26.09 -39.46
CA ASP A 389 5.03 -24.98 -38.53
C ASP A 389 3.80 -24.04 -38.57
N THR A 390 2.90 -24.19 -37.60
CA THR A 390 1.63 -23.44 -37.48
C THR A 390 1.74 -22.22 -36.55
N ALA A 391 2.92 -21.92 -36.01
CA ALA A 391 3.11 -20.85 -35.04
C ALA A 391 2.73 -19.44 -35.52
N PRO A 392 2.98 -19.02 -36.79
CA PRO A 392 2.60 -17.69 -37.27
C PRO A 392 1.07 -17.53 -37.43
N ILE A 393 0.39 -18.62 -37.81
CA ILE A 393 -1.07 -18.65 -38.02
C ILE A 393 -1.80 -18.61 -36.68
N LEU A 394 -1.26 -19.30 -35.66
CA LEU A 394 -1.78 -19.26 -34.30
C LEU A 394 -1.62 -17.86 -33.66
N ALA A 395 -0.55 -17.14 -34.01
CA ALA A 395 -0.29 -15.79 -33.51
C ALA A 395 -1.28 -14.76 -34.07
N ALA A 396 -1.56 -14.78 -35.38
CA ALA A 396 -2.57 -13.93 -36.00
C ALA A 396 -3.99 -14.25 -35.48
N TYR A 397 -4.32 -15.54 -35.32
CA TYR A 397 -5.60 -15.99 -34.75
C TYR A 397 -5.82 -15.52 -33.31
N GLN A 398 -4.77 -15.39 -32.49
CA GLN A 398 -4.87 -14.94 -31.10
C GLN A 398 -5.06 -13.42 -30.97
N GLU A 399 -4.57 -12.64 -31.94
CA GLU A 399 -4.69 -11.18 -31.94
C GLU A 399 -6.10 -10.73 -32.33
N ASP A 400 -6.70 -11.34 -33.35
CA ASP A 400 -8.07 -11.06 -33.80
C ASP A 400 -9.13 -11.53 -32.78
N LEU A 401 -8.89 -12.67 -32.11
CA LEU A 401 -9.72 -13.12 -30.97
C LEU A 401 -9.63 -12.15 -29.78
N ALA A 402 -8.50 -11.48 -29.59
CA ALA A 402 -8.34 -10.49 -28.54
C ALA A 402 -9.16 -9.22 -28.83
N ASP A 403 -9.26 -8.80 -30.10
CA ASP A 403 -10.09 -7.67 -30.54
C ASP A 403 -11.59 -7.93 -30.43
N LEU A 404 -12.05 -9.11 -30.85
CA LEU A 404 -13.44 -9.54 -30.66
C LEU A 404 -13.81 -9.55 -29.17
N ARG A 405 -12.91 -10.05 -28.31
CA ARG A 405 -13.06 -10.02 -26.86
C ARG A 405 -13.01 -8.59 -26.29
N ARG A 406 -12.29 -7.65 -26.92
CA ARG A 406 -12.25 -6.22 -26.52
C ARG A 406 -13.59 -5.54 -26.84
N GLY A 407 -14.17 -5.79 -28.02
CA GLY A 407 -15.48 -5.26 -28.42
C GLY A 407 -16.63 -5.75 -27.54
N VAL A 408 -16.64 -7.05 -27.20
CA VAL A 408 -17.63 -7.64 -26.28
C VAL A 408 -17.47 -7.11 -24.84
N ARG A 409 -16.23 -6.80 -24.42
CA ARG A 409 -15.93 -6.19 -23.11
C ARG A 409 -16.41 -4.74 -23.01
N ALA A 410 -16.32 -3.95 -24.08
CA ALA A 410 -16.84 -2.59 -24.13
C ALA A 410 -18.38 -2.55 -24.02
N PHE A 411 -19.07 -3.55 -24.60
CA PHE A 411 -20.53 -3.68 -24.54
C PHE A 411 -21.08 -4.03 -23.15
N ARG A 412 -20.35 -4.83 -22.35
CA ARG A 412 -20.73 -5.16 -20.96
C ARG A 412 -20.39 -4.06 -19.93
N GLY A 413 -19.74 -2.96 -20.35
CA GLY A 413 -19.32 -1.86 -19.48
C GLY A 413 -20.40 -0.81 -19.16
N LEU A 414 -21.66 -1.00 -19.57
CA LEU A 414 -22.78 -0.12 -19.25
C LEU A 414 -23.93 -0.94 -18.65
N LYS A 415 -24.17 -0.69 -17.35
CA LYS A 415 -25.14 -1.35 -16.43
C LYS A 415 -24.66 -2.67 -15.81
N ALA A 416 -23.99 -2.54 -14.67
CA ALA A 416 -24.09 -3.55 -13.62
C ALA A 416 -25.54 -3.57 -13.12
N ASN A 417 -26.20 -4.71 -13.23
CA ASN A 417 -27.38 -5.05 -12.43
C ASN A 417 -26.98 -6.19 -11.50
N GLU A 418 -27.46 -6.09 -10.26
CA GLU A 418 -27.07 -6.89 -9.09
C GLU A 418 -27.58 -8.34 -9.06
N ASP A 419 -28.28 -8.83 -10.07
CA ASP A 419 -28.79 -10.19 -10.07
C ASP A 419 -28.40 -10.87 -11.39
N ASP A 420 -27.35 -11.70 -11.37
CA ASP A 420 -27.31 -13.01 -12.03
C ASP A 420 -25.90 -13.63 -11.97
N GLY A 421 -25.86 -14.87 -11.46
CA GLY A 421 -24.66 -15.62 -11.14
C GLY A 421 -23.76 -15.94 -12.33
N ALA A 422 -22.47 -15.67 -12.17
CA ALA A 422 -21.38 -16.25 -12.96
C ALA A 422 -20.12 -16.30 -12.09
N ALA A 423 -20.14 -17.21 -11.12
CA ALA A 423 -18.99 -17.64 -10.34
C ALA A 423 -17.87 -18.17 -11.24
N GLY A 424 -16.65 -17.64 -11.10
CA GLY A 424 -15.44 -18.30 -11.59
C GLY A 424 -15.15 -19.59 -10.81
N GLU A 425 -13.97 -20.21 -11.02
CA GLU A 425 -13.53 -21.45 -10.34
C GLU A 425 -13.62 -21.35 -8.80
N PHE A 426 -13.63 -20.13 -8.25
CA PHE A 426 -13.80 -19.85 -6.81
C PHE A 426 -15.19 -19.38 -6.36
N GLY A 427 -16.14 -19.11 -7.27
CA GLY A 427 -17.44 -18.55 -6.87
C GLY A 427 -17.70 -17.07 -7.15
N PHE A 428 -16.67 -16.24 -7.38
CA PHE A 428 -16.80 -14.76 -7.36
C PHE A 428 -15.78 -14.04 -8.26
N ASP A 429 -16.02 -12.75 -8.59
CA ASP A 429 -15.18 -11.94 -9.49
C ASP A 429 -14.11 -11.15 -8.72
N VAL A 430 -12.88 -11.68 -8.70
CA VAL A 430 -11.69 -11.04 -8.12
C VAL A 430 -11.28 -9.73 -8.81
N SER A 431 -11.97 -9.33 -9.89
CA SER A 431 -11.77 -8.04 -10.55
C SER A 431 -12.63 -6.90 -10.01
N GLN A 432 -13.47 -7.17 -9.02
CA GLN A 432 -14.12 -6.12 -8.23
C GLN A 432 -13.17 -5.63 -7.14
N LYS A 433 -13.05 -4.30 -6.98
CA LYS A 433 -12.15 -3.67 -6.01
C LYS A 433 -12.42 -4.19 -4.58
N ASP A 434 -13.68 -4.28 -4.17
CA ASP A 434 -14.04 -4.63 -2.79
C ASP A 434 -13.80 -6.11 -2.49
N VAL A 435 -14.04 -6.99 -3.47
CA VAL A 435 -13.73 -8.43 -3.35
C VAL A 435 -12.22 -8.64 -3.27
N PHE A 436 -11.45 -8.01 -4.16
CA PHE A 436 -9.99 -8.13 -4.17
C PHE A 436 -9.32 -7.57 -2.91
N LEU A 437 -9.67 -6.34 -2.51
CA LEU A 437 -9.12 -5.74 -1.28
C LEU A 437 -9.59 -6.51 -0.04
N GLY A 438 -10.82 -7.01 -0.08
CA GLY A 438 -11.37 -7.93 0.92
C GLY A 438 -10.56 -9.21 1.06
N MET A 439 -10.13 -9.81 -0.05
CA MET A 439 -9.30 -11.02 -0.08
C MET A 439 -7.90 -10.79 0.46
N VAL A 440 -7.21 -9.75 -0.01
CA VAL A 440 -5.85 -9.44 0.48
C VAL A 440 -5.88 -9.10 1.96
N LYS A 441 -6.92 -8.39 2.42
CA LYS A 441 -7.16 -8.14 3.84
C LYS A 441 -7.42 -9.43 4.62
N ALA A 442 -8.28 -10.32 4.12
CA ALA A 442 -8.60 -11.61 4.75
C ALA A 442 -7.35 -12.49 4.96
N ILE A 443 -6.45 -12.53 3.98
CA ILE A 443 -5.16 -13.22 4.09
C ILE A 443 -4.29 -12.60 5.19
N HIS A 444 -4.23 -11.28 5.25
CA HIS A 444 -3.37 -10.57 6.20
C HIS A 444 -3.90 -10.61 7.63
N ASP A 445 -5.22 -10.64 7.80
CA ASP A 445 -5.90 -10.63 9.11
C ASP A 445 -6.12 -12.05 9.68
N ASP A 446 -5.57 -13.11 9.05
CA ASP A 446 -5.82 -14.52 9.36
C ASP A 446 -7.33 -14.86 9.48
N ASN A 447 -8.18 -14.11 8.77
CA ASN A 447 -9.62 -14.19 8.85
C ASN A 447 -10.21 -14.38 7.46
N LEU A 448 -10.68 -15.59 7.16
CA LEU A 448 -11.06 -16.05 5.82
C LEU A 448 -12.38 -15.47 5.27
N ALA A 449 -13.02 -14.56 6.01
CA ALA A 449 -14.26 -13.95 5.60
C ALA A 449 -14.02 -12.81 4.59
N ILE A 450 -14.29 -13.07 3.30
CA ILE A 450 -14.21 -12.06 2.24
C ILE A 450 -15.53 -11.26 2.19
N PRO A 451 -15.53 -9.92 2.33
CA PRO A 451 -16.71 -9.09 2.14
C PRO A 451 -17.33 -9.28 0.75
N ASN A 452 -18.66 -9.24 0.66
CA ASN A 452 -19.42 -9.33 -0.61
C ASN A 452 -19.27 -10.66 -1.37
N VAL A 453 -18.89 -11.74 -0.68
CA VAL A 453 -18.92 -13.12 -1.19
C VAL A 453 -19.99 -13.92 -0.44
N GLU A 454 -20.86 -14.63 -1.17
CA GLU A 454 -21.92 -15.46 -0.57
C GLU A 454 -21.34 -16.50 0.41
N ALA A 455 -22.01 -16.74 1.54
CA ALA A 455 -21.52 -17.61 2.62
C ALA A 455 -21.11 -19.02 2.14
N ARG A 456 -21.80 -19.59 1.14
CA ARG A 456 -21.49 -20.92 0.58
C ARG A 456 -20.18 -20.98 -0.23
N LEU A 457 -19.66 -19.84 -0.67
CA LEU A 457 -18.45 -19.71 -1.48
C LEU A 457 -17.22 -19.34 -0.63
N GLN A 458 -17.42 -19.06 0.67
CA GLN A 458 -16.37 -18.72 1.62
C GLN A 458 -15.47 -19.92 1.97
N ASP A 459 -15.95 -21.16 1.88
CA ASP A 459 -15.20 -22.32 2.37
C ASP A 459 -14.31 -22.98 1.30
N GLU A 460 -14.84 -23.27 0.10
CA GLU A 460 -14.07 -23.96 -0.97
C GLU A 460 -13.26 -22.96 -1.83
N GLY A 461 -13.87 -21.85 -2.24
CA GLY A 461 -13.24 -20.84 -3.10
C GLY A 461 -12.08 -20.10 -2.42
N VAL A 462 -12.15 -19.90 -1.10
CA VAL A 462 -11.07 -19.26 -0.33
C VAL A 462 -9.91 -20.21 -0.11
N ALA A 463 -10.17 -21.49 0.16
CA ALA A 463 -9.12 -22.49 0.35
C ALA A 463 -8.27 -22.70 -0.92
N ASP A 464 -8.92 -22.80 -2.09
CA ASP A 464 -8.21 -22.95 -3.36
C ASP A 464 -7.44 -21.67 -3.74
N PHE A 465 -7.99 -20.49 -3.44
CA PHE A 465 -7.27 -19.23 -3.62
C PHE A 465 -6.06 -19.13 -2.69
N LEU A 466 -6.19 -19.47 -1.41
CA LEU A 466 -5.06 -19.48 -0.47
C LEU A 466 -3.96 -20.45 -0.91
N LYS A 467 -4.33 -21.60 -1.43
CA LYS A 467 -3.39 -22.57 -1.99
C LYS A 467 -2.63 -21.96 -3.18
N ALA A 468 -3.32 -21.27 -4.08
CA ALA A 468 -2.70 -20.56 -5.20
C ALA A 468 -1.84 -19.37 -4.74
N TRP A 469 -2.29 -18.62 -3.74
CA TRP A 469 -1.58 -17.48 -3.15
C TRP A 469 -0.27 -17.89 -2.49
N ASN A 470 -0.22 -19.09 -1.91
CA ASN A 470 0.95 -19.64 -1.25
C ASN A 470 1.83 -20.50 -2.17
N ASP A 471 1.50 -20.61 -3.47
CA ASP A 471 2.32 -21.28 -4.46
C ASP A 471 3.55 -20.42 -4.81
N GLU A 472 4.75 -21.02 -4.79
CA GLU A 472 6.01 -20.34 -5.13
C GLU A 472 6.01 -19.79 -6.57
N GLU A 473 5.33 -20.45 -7.52
CA GLU A 473 5.19 -19.94 -8.90
C GLU A 473 4.51 -18.57 -8.96
N ASN A 474 3.65 -18.26 -7.98
CA ASN A 474 2.86 -17.04 -7.92
C ASN A 474 3.50 -15.95 -7.05
N ALA A 475 4.67 -16.18 -6.46
CA ALA A 475 5.35 -15.23 -5.58
C ALA A 475 5.58 -13.82 -6.22
N PRO A 476 5.92 -13.69 -7.51
CA PRO A 476 6.03 -12.37 -8.14
C PRO A 476 4.69 -11.62 -8.23
N ALA A 477 3.62 -12.33 -8.58
CA ALA A 477 2.28 -11.75 -8.68
C ALA A 477 1.78 -11.34 -7.29
N LYS A 478 1.91 -12.21 -6.28
CA LYS A 478 1.61 -11.92 -4.87
C LYS A 478 2.27 -10.63 -4.41
N ARG A 479 3.56 -10.46 -4.71
CA ARG A 479 4.33 -9.27 -4.30
C ARG A 479 3.76 -7.97 -4.91
N ILE A 480 3.42 -7.99 -6.20
CA ILE A 480 2.80 -6.84 -6.89
C ILE A 480 1.43 -6.53 -6.29
N LEU A 481 0.62 -7.55 -6.01
CA LEU A 481 -0.70 -7.39 -5.39
C LEU A 481 -0.61 -6.84 -3.97
N GLU A 482 0.34 -7.31 -3.16
CA GLU A 482 0.63 -6.78 -1.83
C GLU A 482 1.10 -5.32 -1.89
N TRP A 483 1.98 -4.98 -2.84
CA TRP A 483 2.40 -3.59 -3.05
C TRP A 483 1.24 -2.70 -3.45
N PHE A 484 0.39 -3.15 -4.38
CA PHE A 484 -0.80 -2.39 -4.78
C PHE A 484 -1.75 -2.19 -3.61
N TRP A 485 -2.03 -3.24 -2.84
CA TRP A 485 -2.89 -3.17 -1.66
C TRP A 485 -2.34 -2.18 -0.63
N ARG A 486 -1.05 -2.25 -0.29
CA ARG A 486 -0.40 -1.30 0.63
C ARG A 486 -0.44 0.13 0.07
N ALA A 487 -0.19 0.31 -1.22
CA ALA A 487 -0.24 1.63 -1.86
C ALA A 487 -1.66 2.23 -1.85
N ASP A 488 -2.70 1.44 -2.15
CA ASP A 488 -4.10 1.88 -2.07
C ASP A 488 -4.48 2.25 -0.64
N ARG A 489 -4.08 1.46 0.37
CA ARG A 489 -4.32 1.78 1.80
C ARG A 489 -3.54 2.98 2.29
N LEU A 490 -2.29 3.15 1.85
CA LEU A 490 -1.50 4.34 2.17
C LEU A 490 -2.19 5.62 1.65
N ARG A 491 -2.71 5.57 0.42
CA ARG A 491 -3.47 6.68 -0.21
C ARG A 491 -4.86 6.86 0.40
N SER A 492 -5.55 5.78 0.75
CA SER A 492 -6.97 5.82 1.14
C SER A 492 -7.19 5.97 2.64
N GLU A 493 -6.34 5.38 3.49
CA GLU A 493 -6.48 5.38 4.95
C GLU A 493 -5.56 6.40 5.64
N LEU A 494 -4.29 6.49 5.22
CA LEU A 494 -3.34 7.47 5.76
C LEU A 494 -3.33 8.79 4.98
N LYS A 495 -3.85 8.79 3.75
CA LYS A 495 -3.83 9.91 2.79
C LYS A 495 -2.41 10.37 2.45
N LEU A 496 -1.47 9.43 2.43
CA LEU A 496 -0.11 9.66 2.00
C LEU A 496 0.05 9.13 0.58
N ASP A 497 0.62 9.95 -0.31
CA ASP A 497 1.04 9.50 -1.63
C ASP A 497 2.42 8.82 -1.52
N PRO A 498 2.55 7.53 -1.86
CA PRO A 498 3.84 6.85 -1.78
C PRO A 498 4.93 7.51 -2.64
N MET A 499 4.59 8.13 -3.78
CA MET A 499 5.59 8.83 -4.61
C MET A 499 6.13 10.06 -3.89
N ARG A 500 5.26 10.86 -3.26
CA ARG A 500 5.66 11.98 -2.42
C ARG A 500 6.51 11.53 -1.23
N VAL A 501 6.17 10.41 -0.58
CA VAL A 501 6.99 9.83 0.50
C VAL A 501 8.43 9.56 0.00
N VAL A 502 8.58 8.96 -1.18
CA VAL A 502 9.90 8.74 -1.80
C VAL A 502 10.62 10.06 -2.09
N HIS A 503 9.92 11.06 -2.64
CA HIS A 503 10.51 12.38 -2.87
C HIS A 503 11.00 13.04 -1.59
N MET A 504 10.23 12.93 -0.50
CA MET A 504 10.65 13.45 0.81
C MET A 504 11.89 12.71 1.32
N HIS A 505 11.91 11.37 1.25
CA HIS A 505 13.08 10.61 1.68
C HIS A 505 14.35 11.02 0.93
N ASN A 506 14.25 11.18 -0.38
CA ASN A 506 15.36 11.62 -1.22
C ASN A 506 15.75 13.08 -0.96
N GLY A 507 14.77 13.96 -0.74
CA GLY A 507 14.99 15.39 -0.50
C GLY A 507 15.68 15.67 0.83
N PHE A 508 15.37 14.90 1.87
CA PHE A 508 15.99 14.99 3.18
C PHE A 508 17.20 14.06 3.36
N ASP A 509 17.44 13.14 2.42
CA ASP A 509 18.43 12.05 2.55
C ASP A 509 18.22 11.20 3.83
N VAL A 510 16.96 11.03 4.24
CA VAL A 510 16.56 10.29 5.44
C VAL A 510 15.25 9.54 5.18
N ILE A 511 15.19 8.28 5.61
CA ILE A 511 13.97 7.47 5.54
C ILE A 511 13.16 7.67 6.82
N PHE A 512 12.02 8.34 6.72
CA PHE A 512 11.13 8.62 7.83
C PHE A 512 10.26 7.40 8.18
N ASP A 513 9.95 7.25 9.46
CA ASP A 513 9.04 6.24 9.96
C ASP A 513 7.64 6.84 10.15
N TYR A 514 6.73 6.50 9.25
CA TYR A 514 5.35 7.04 9.25
C TYR A 514 4.44 6.46 10.34
N ARG A 515 4.98 5.67 11.28
CA ARG A 515 4.33 5.42 12.58
C ARG A 515 4.41 6.64 13.51
N PHE A 516 5.30 7.60 13.22
CA PHE A 516 5.37 8.87 13.94
C PHE A 516 4.40 9.92 13.40
N ALA A 517 3.74 10.61 14.33
CA ALA A 517 2.91 11.76 13.99
C ALA A 517 3.74 12.91 13.42
N GLU A 518 4.99 13.08 13.87
CA GLU A 518 5.92 14.07 13.33
C GLU A 518 6.25 13.84 11.85
N SER A 519 6.31 12.59 11.37
CA SER A 519 6.54 12.29 9.95
C SER A 519 5.35 12.68 9.08
N HIS A 520 4.13 12.48 9.59
CA HIS A 520 2.92 12.97 8.92
C HIS A 520 2.83 14.49 8.98
N SER A 521 3.16 15.11 10.12
CA SER A 521 3.18 16.56 10.25
C SER A 521 4.15 17.21 9.27
N LEU A 522 5.37 16.67 9.15
CA LEU A 522 6.36 17.09 8.18
C LEU A 522 5.83 16.95 6.75
N TYR A 523 5.17 15.84 6.41
CA TYR A 523 4.57 15.60 5.10
C TYR A 523 3.52 16.67 4.73
N TRP A 524 2.58 16.93 5.64
CA TRP A 524 1.50 17.89 5.40
C TRP A 524 1.98 19.34 5.42
N ALA A 525 2.94 19.68 6.28
CA ALA A 525 3.52 21.02 6.34
C ALA A 525 4.27 21.34 5.03
N ASN A 526 5.09 20.40 4.58
CA ASN A 526 5.86 20.54 3.34
C ASN A 526 4.93 20.63 2.12
N LEU A 527 3.85 19.83 2.07
CA LEU A 527 2.84 19.90 1.01
C LEU A 527 2.10 21.26 1.00
N GLY A 528 1.75 21.77 2.19
CA GLY A 528 1.16 23.09 2.33
C GLY A 528 2.06 24.21 1.82
N THR A 529 3.37 24.14 2.09
CA THR A 529 4.35 25.11 1.60
C THR A 529 4.49 25.08 0.08
N GLU A 530 4.50 23.90 -0.55
CA GLU A 530 4.57 23.76 -2.01
C GLU A 530 3.36 24.39 -2.69
N ILE A 531 2.16 24.05 -2.23
CA ILE A 531 0.88 24.52 -2.77
C ILE A 531 0.72 26.04 -2.54
N GLY A 532 1.19 26.54 -1.41
CA GLY A 532 1.06 27.93 -0.96
C GLY A 532 1.85 28.98 -1.71
N THR A 533 2.67 28.59 -2.69
CA THR A 533 3.55 29.52 -3.39
C THR A 533 2.83 30.38 -4.44
N ASP A 534 1.96 31.31 -4.00
CA ASP A 534 1.75 32.53 -4.79
C ASP A 534 3.04 33.36 -4.68
N LYS A 535 3.87 33.27 -5.73
CA LYS A 535 5.18 33.95 -5.84
C LYS A 535 5.10 35.48 -5.71
N ARG A 536 3.89 36.05 -5.60
CA ARG A 536 3.62 37.50 -5.51
C ARG A 536 3.44 38.02 -4.09
N SER A 537 3.23 37.17 -3.07
CA SER A 537 3.07 37.63 -1.69
C SER A 537 4.40 37.53 -0.92
N PRO A 538 5.03 38.65 -0.50
CA PRO A 538 6.38 38.62 0.07
C PRO A 538 6.46 38.02 1.48
N VAL A 539 5.33 37.85 2.18
CA VAL A 539 5.28 37.31 3.56
C VAL A 539 3.97 36.53 3.74
N ASP A 540 4.02 35.21 3.54
CA ASP A 540 2.96 34.32 4.02
C ASP A 540 3.33 33.85 5.44
N ILE A 541 2.64 34.38 6.45
CA ILE A 541 2.81 33.99 7.86
C ILE A 541 2.59 32.49 8.04
N HIS A 542 1.71 31.88 7.23
CA HIS A 542 1.46 30.44 7.29
C HIS A 542 2.63 29.64 6.73
N LYS A 543 3.32 30.13 5.70
CA LYS A 543 4.57 29.54 5.21
C LYS A 543 5.67 29.57 6.27
N LEU A 544 5.91 30.73 6.89
CA LEU A 544 6.90 30.84 7.98
C LEU A 544 6.59 29.86 9.12
N ASN A 545 5.30 29.68 9.45
CA ASN A 545 4.88 28.73 10.47
C ASN A 545 5.01 27.27 10.02
N ALA A 546 4.83 26.96 8.74
CA ALA A 546 5.07 25.63 8.18
C ALA A 546 6.56 25.26 8.21
N ASP A 547 7.44 26.21 7.85
CA ASP A 547 8.90 26.04 7.93
C ASP A 547 9.35 25.79 9.38
N ARG A 548 8.72 26.46 10.36
CA ARG A 548 8.96 26.18 11.79
C ARG A 548 8.53 24.77 12.20
N ILE A 549 7.39 24.28 11.68
CA ILE A 549 6.92 22.92 11.96
C ILE A 549 7.90 21.89 11.42
N GLU A 550 8.44 22.08 10.21
CA GLU A 550 9.47 21.20 9.64
C GLU A 550 10.67 21.10 10.58
N PHE A 551 11.21 22.25 11.00
CA PHE A 551 12.32 22.30 11.94
C PHE A 551 11.99 21.58 13.28
N TYR A 552 10.82 21.84 13.87
CA TYR A 552 10.42 21.19 15.11
C TYR A 552 10.23 19.67 14.95
N CYS A 553 9.71 19.22 13.81
CA CYS A 553 9.57 17.79 13.51
C CYS A 553 10.94 17.13 13.48
N LEU A 554 11.91 17.69 12.75
CA LEU A 554 13.28 17.17 12.69
C LEU A 554 13.93 17.15 14.08
N GLN A 555 13.76 18.21 14.86
CA GLN A 555 14.28 18.26 16.23
C GLN A 555 13.66 17.18 17.13
N LYS A 556 12.33 17.01 17.11
CA LYS A 556 11.67 15.96 17.89
C LYS A 556 12.05 14.57 17.40
N MET A 557 12.21 14.36 16.10
CA MET A 557 12.69 13.08 15.57
C MET A 557 14.14 12.80 15.99
N TYR A 558 15.00 13.82 16.10
CA TYR A 558 16.31 13.61 16.69
C TYR A 558 16.18 13.06 18.11
N TYR A 559 15.36 13.65 18.98
CA TYR A 559 15.24 13.21 20.38
C TYR A 559 14.44 11.90 20.56
N ARG A 560 13.45 11.64 19.72
CA ARG A 560 12.48 10.55 19.92
C ARG A 560 11.95 9.91 18.64
N GLY A 561 12.65 10.03 17.50
CA GLY A 561 12.20 9.61 16.17
C GLY A 561 12.44 8.14 15.82
N ARG A 562 12.87 7.30 16.77
CA ARG A 562 12.82 5.83 16.63
C ARG A 562 11.72 5.26 17.49
N ILE A 563 10.87 4.42 16.89
CA ILE A 563 9.73 3.78 17.56
C ILE A 563 9.85 2.27 17.52
N ALA A 564 9.99 1.68 18.71
CA ALA A 564 9.90 0.24 18.92
C ALA A 564 8.54 -0.06 19.54
N MET A 565 7.73 -0.87 18.84
CA MET A 565 6.43 -1.28 19.35
C MET A 565 6.60 -2.42 20.34
N SER A 566 5.94 -2.33 21.50
CA SER A 566 5.87 -3.45 22.42
C SER A 566 5.16 -4.63 21.73
N PRO A 567 5.62 -5.88 21.91
CA PRO A 567 4.83 -7.06 21.52
C PRO A 567 3.44 -7.09 22.17
N GLU A 568 3.25 -6.33 23.24
CA GLU A 568 2.01 -6.15 23.97
C GLU A 568 1.28 -4.83 23.63
N ALA A 569 1.64 -4.14 22.54
CA ALA A 569 1.07 -2.84 22.18
C ALA A 569 -0.47 -2.84 22.05
N ASP A 570 -1.05 -3.93 21.52
CA ASP A 570 -2.51 -4.10 21.40
C ASP A 570 -3.24 -4.13 22.75
N MET A 571 -2.48 -4.33 23.84
CA MET A 571 -3.01 -4.36 25.21
C MET A 571 -2.70 -3.05 25.96
N GLY A 572 -2.29 -2.01 25.23
CA GLY A 572 -2.10 -0.67 25.73
C GLY A 572 -0.68 -0.37 26.21
N GLU A 573 0.28 -1.28 26.04
CA GLU A 573 1.68 -0.94 26.32
C GLU A 573 2.19 0.11 25.31
N PRO A 574 2.75 1.24 25.78
CA PRO A 574 3.19 2.29 24.89
C PRO A 574 4.42 1.86 24.08
N PRO A 575 4.65 2.50 22.92
CA PRO A 575 5.92 2.34 22.22
C PRO A 575 7.10 2.86 23.05
N LEU A 576 8.27 2.26 22.85
CA LEU A 576 9.53 2.82 23.29
C LEU A 576 10.05 3.78 22.23
N LEU A 577 10.28 5.02 22.64
CA LEU A 577 10.87 6.04 21.78
C LEU A 577 12.34 6.24 22.11
N SER A 578 13.18 6.42 21.09
CA SER A 578 14.60 6.77 21.28
C SER A 578 15.11 7.72 20.20
N PRO A 579 16.27 8.37 20.43
CA PRO A 579 16.83 9.30 19.44
C PRO A 579 17.09 8.68 18.07
N ASP A 580 16.76 9.39 16.98
CA ASP A 580 17.10 9.02 15.59
C ASP A 580 18.35 9.78 15.12
N LEU A 581 19.47 9.07 15.05
CA LEU A 581 20.74 9.68 14.67
C LEU A 581 20.81 10.10 13.20
N ARG A 582 20.02 9.48 12.33
CA ARG A 582 20.02 9.78 10.89
C ARG A 582 19.52 11.19 10.60
N VAL A 583 18.71 11.74 11.51
CA VAL A 583 18.18 13.10 11.42
C VAL A 583 19.24 14.14 11.78
N VAL A 584 20.35 13.76 12.43
CA VAL A 584 21.37 14.73 12.89
C VAL A 584 21.98 15.55 11.75
N PRO A 585 22.49 14.97 10.64
CA PRO A 585 23.00 15.77 9.52
C PRO A 585 21.94 16.69 8.91
N VAL A 586 20.70 16.21 8.81
CA VAL A 586 19.57 16.97 8.26
C VAL A 586 19.21 18.14 9.16
N LEU A 587 19.19 17.93 10.47
CA LEU A 587 18.90 18.97 11.44
C LEU A 587 20.01 20.02 11.50
N ILE A 588 21.29 19.62 11.40
CA ILE A 588 22.42 20.56 11.24
C ILE A 588 22.20 21.44 10.01
N LYS A 589 21.86 20.83 8.86
CA LYS A 589 21.55 21.56 7.64
C LYS A 589 20.37 22.51 7.83
N ALA A 590 19.30 22.07 8.47
CA ALA A 590 18.12 22.90 8.73
C ALA A 590 18.46 24.12 9.61
N PHE A 591 19.32 23.97 10.61
CA PHE A 591 19.83 25.10 11.41
C PHE A 591 20.62 26.11 10.57
N HIS A 592 21.48 25.63 9.65
CA HIS A 592 22.24 26.50 8.74
C HIS A 592 21.32 27.24 7.77
N ASP A 593 20.40 26.52 7.11
CA ASP A 593 19.47 27.09 6.14
C ASP A 593 18.53 28.12 6.79
N ALA A 594 18.00 27.82 7.99
CA ALA A 594 17.18 28.76 8.74
C ALA A 594 17.95 30.01 9.22
N SER A 595 19.27 29.89 9.39
CA SER A 595 20.13 31.00 9.82
C SER A 595 20.53 31.92 8.67
N GLU A 596 20.64 31.40 7.44
CA GLU A 596 21.17 32.12 6.27
C GLU A 596 20.60 33.54 6.08
N PRO A 597 19.28 33.79 6.22
CA PRO A 597 18.72 35.13 6.03
C PRO A 597 19.24 36.16 7.03
N TYR A 598 19.62 35.75 8.24
CA TYR A 598 19.96 36.65 9.35
C TYR A 598 21.48 36.93 9.44
N LEU A 599 22.32 36.04 8.91
CA LEU A 599 23.78 36.11 9.08
C LEU A 599 24.40 37.40 8.53
N LYS A 600 23.88 37.93 7.43
CA LYS A 600 24.39 39.16 6.82
C LYS A 600 24.22 40.37 7.75
N GLU A 601 23.08 40.48 8.41
CA GLU A 601 22.75 41.59 9.30
C GLU A 601 23.48 41.46 10.65
N GLU A 602 23.51 40.25 11.21
CA GLU A 602 24.09 40.00 12.53
C GLU A 602 25.62 40.08 12.54
N PHE A 603 26.27 39.59 11.48
CA PHE A 603 27.71 39.36 11.47
C PHE A 603 28.45 40.05 10.32
N GLY A 604 27.76 40.82 9.48
CA GLY A 604 28.38 41.62 8.42
C GLY A 604 29.21 40.78 7.42
N GLY A 605 28.83 39.51 7.21
CA GLY A 605 29.55 38.58 6.33
C GLY A 605 30.74 37.85 6.95
N LYS A 606 30.89 37.83 8.29
CA LYS A 606 31.84 36.93 8.98
C LYS A 606 31.44 35.45 8.86
N THR A 607 32.37 34.55 9.13
CA THR A 607 32.30 33.08 8.98
C THR A 607 31.40 32.36 10.00
N HIS A 608 30.29 32.95 10.45
CA HIS A 608 29.29 32.25 11.26
C HIS A 608 28.27 31.58 10.34
N ARG A 609 27.88 30.34 10.68
CA ARG A 609 26.88 29.56 9.92
C ARG A 609 25.52 29.47 10.61
N VAL A 610 25.45 29.82 11.90
CA VAL A 610 24.20 29.84 12.67
C VAL A 610 23.99 31.24 13.26
N SER A 611 22.76 31.75 13.16
CA SER A 611 22.36 33.06 13.70
C SER A 611 22.29 33.02 15.23
N THR A 612 22.50 34.17 15.86
CA THR A 612 22.37 34.34 17.32
C THR A 612 21.00 33.88 17.85
N ASN A 613 19.95 33.93 17.02
CA ASN A 613 18.60 33.46 17.36
C ASN A 613 18.52 31.93 17.53
N PHE A 614 19.39 31.18 16.85
CA PHE A 614 19.38 29.71 16.86
C PHE A 614 20.58 29.11 17.60
N GLN A 615 21.61 29.92 17.89
CA GLN A 615 22.89 29.49 18.43
C GLN A 615 22.75 28.62 19.69
N THR A 616 21.97 29.05 20.70
CA THR A 616 21.80 28.29 21.94
C THR A 616 21.19 26.91 21.67
N GLY A 617 20.17 26.84 20.82
CA GLY A 617 19.52 25.59 20.44
C GLY A 617 20.45 24.68 19.66
N PHE A 618 21.19 25.22 18.69
CA PHE A 618 22.16 24.48 17.89
C PHE A 618 23.30 23.91 18.75
N VAL A 619 23.92 24.72 19.60
CA VAL A 619 25.02 24.29 20.48
C VAL A 619 24.53 23.20 21.44
N GLY A 620 23.36 23.37 22.06
CA GLY A 620 22.77 22.37 22.95
C GLY A 620 22.52 21.04 22.23
N PHE A 621 21.90 21.10 21.05
CA PHE A 621 21.67 19.94 20.19
C PHE A 621 22.99 19.24 19.79
N MET A 622 24.00 19.99 19.35
CA MET A 622 25.28 19.43 18.93
C MET A 622 25.99 18.73 20.08
N ARG A 623 25.99 19.31 21.29
CA ARG A 623 26.55 18.68 22.50
C ARG A 623 25.85 17.36 22.82
N ASP A 624 24.51 17.38 22.82
CA ASP A 624 23.68 16.21 23.07
C ASP A 624 23.91 15.11 22.01
N ALA A 625 24.04 15.50 20.74
CA ALA A 625 24.34 14.58 19.65
C ALA A 625 25.71 13.92 19.85
N ILE A 626 26.77 14.68 20.18
CA ILE A 626 28.11 14.12 20.44
C ILE A 626 28.06 13.07 21.55
N VAL A 627 27.38 13.37 22.66
CA VAL A 627 27.21 12.42 23.78
C VAL A 627 26.41 11.20 23.31
N THR A 628 25.30 11.39 22.61
CA THR A 628 24.43 10.28 22.15
C THR A 628 25.15 9.36 21.15
N TYR A 629 25.91 9.91 20.20
CA TYR A 629 26.73 9.12 19.27
C TYR A 629 27.81 8.34 20.03
N HIS A 630 28.52 8.98 20.98
CA HIS A 630 29.52 8.32 21.81
C HIS A 630 28.93 7.18 22.66
N GLU A 631 27.79 7.42 23.32
CA GLU A 631 27.13 6.39 24.14
C GLU A 631 26.65 5.18 23.31
N ARG A 632 26.38 5.39 22.02
CA ARG A 632 26.01 4.34 21.08
C ARG A 632 27.19 3.68 20.36
N GLY A 633 28.43 4.07 20.69
CA GLY A 633 29.66 3.51 20.14
C GLY A 633 30.08 4.07 18.77
N TYR A 634 29.49 5.19 18.34
CA TYR A 634 29.81 5.90 17.10
C TYR A 634 30.83 7.02 17.35
N ASP A 635 32.03 6.62 17.79
CA ASP A 635 33.06 7.56 18.23
C ASP A 635 33.61 8.43 17.09
N GLU A 636 33.63 7.93 15.86
CA GLU A 636 34.10 8.70 14.70
C GLU A 636 33.11 9.80 14.32
N GLU A 637 31.82 9.48 14.30
CA GLU A 637 30.74 10.44 14.05
C GLU A 637 30.66 11.48 15.18
N ALA A 638 30.79 11.05 16.45
CA ALA A 638 30.88 11.95 17.59
C ALA A 638 32.05 12.95 17.44
N ARG A 639 33.23 12.49 16.99
CA ARG A 639 34.38 13.35 16.68
C ARG A 639 34.08 14.34 15.56
N ASN A 640 33.47 13.89 14.47
CA ASN A 640 33.11 14.77 13.35
C ASN A 640 32.17 15.89 13.81
N ILE A 641 31.14 15.57 14.60
CA ILE A 641 30.20 16.56 15.13
C ILE A 641 30.91 17.50 16.13
N PHE A 642 31.78 16.98 16.98
CA PHE A 642 32.58 17.78 17.90
C PHE A 642 33.50 18.76 17.17
N ASP A 643 34.14 18.34 16.08
CA ASP A 643 35.00 19.21 15.28
C ASP A 643 34.19 20.33 14.61
N ILE A 644 32.98 20.05 14.11
CA ILE A 644 32.07 21.08 13.60
C ILE A 644 31.74 22.08 14.72
N LEU A 645 31.27 21.59 15.87
CA LEU A 645 30.87 22.43 17.00
C LEU A 645 32.02 23.31 17.50
N ARG A 646 33.21 22.73 17.69
CA ARG A 646 34.41 23.43 18.17
C ARG A 646 34.88 24.51 17.18
N ASN A 647 34.84 24.22 15.88
CA ASN A 647 35.28 25.15 14.86
C ASN A 647 34.31 26.32 14.67
N GLU A 648 33.00 26.06 14.74
CA GLU A 648 31.97 27.09 14.55
C GLU A 648 31.70 27.91 15.82
N PHE A 649 31.82 27.28 16.99
CA PHE A 649 31.56 27.89 18.30
C PHE A 649 32.70 27.57 19.28
N PRO A 650 33.87 28.21 19.19
CA PRO A 650 34.94 27.98 20.16
C PRO A 650 34.50 28.30 21.60
N ASP A 651 34.75 27.39 22.53
CA ASP A 651 34.43 27.51 23.96
C ASP A 651 35.55 26.83 24.77
N PRO A 652 35.95 27.38 25.94
CA PRO A 652 36.97 26.76 26.80
C PRO A 652 36.69 25.30 27.16
N MET A 653 35.43 24.86 27.14
CA MET A 653 35.10 23.47 27.42
C MET A 653 35.63 22.49 26.36
N TYR A 654 35.91 22.95 25.14
CA TYR A 654 36.38 22.14 24.00
C TYR A 654 37.91 22.11 23.85
N GLU A 655 38.66 22.87 24.66
CA GLU A 655 40.13 22.99 24.55
C GLU A 655 40.86 21.67 24.77
N ASP A 656 40.35 20.83 25.67
CA ASP A 656 40.90 19.51 26.01
C ASP A 656 40.55 18.42 24.97
N GLY A 657 40.01 18.81 23.81
CA GLY A 657 39.52 17.89 22.79
C GLY A 657 38.24 17.15 23.20
N ILE A 658 37.81 16.21 22.36
CA ILE A 658 36.55 15.48 22.57
C ILE A 658 36.54 14.68 23.89
N ASP A 659 37.68 14.10 24.28
CA ASP A 659 37.75 13.30 25.51
C ASP A 659 37.53 14.18 26.75
N GLY A 660 38.14 15.37 26.78
CA GLY A 660 37.92 16.32 27.86
C GLY A 660 36.51 16.90 27.86
N PHE A 661 35.90 17.07 26.68
CA PHE A 661 34.49 17.45 26.54
C PHE A 661 33.54 16.37 27.07
N LEU A 662 33.69 15.12 26.61
CA LEU A 662 32.86 13.98 27.05
C LEU A 662 33.00 13.75 28.56
N MET A 663 34.20 13.90 29.11
CA MET A 663 34.39 13.89 30.57
C MET A 663 33.54 14.97 31.25
N LYS A 664 33.49 16.19 30.70
CA LYS A 664 32.69 17.29 31.26
C LYS A 664 31.18 17.03 31.15
N GLU A 665 30.70 16.49 30.03
CA GLU A 665 29.27 16.23 29.79
C GLU A 665 28.73 14.94 30.43
N VAL A 666 29.61 13.96 30.70
CA VAL A 666 29.26 12.70 31.38
C VAL A 666 30.06 12.62 32.68
N PRO A 667 29.65 13.33 33.76
CA PRO A 667 30.40 13.39 35.02
C PRO A 667 30.67 12.02 35.65
N GLU A 668 29.78 11.04 35.43
CA GLU A 668 29.96 9.66 35.87
C GLU A 668 31.22 9.04 35.27
N ASP A 669 31.55 9.37 34.02
CA ASP A 669 32.69 8.82 33.30
C ASP A 669 34.02 9.37 33.88
N ARG A 670 34.03 10.59 34.45
CA ARG A 670 35.18 11.13 35.22
C ARG A 670 35.47 10.37 36.50
N ALA A 671 34.45 9.81 37.12
CA ALA A 671 34.56 9.08 38.37
C ALA A 671 34.57 7.56 38.16
N LEU A 672 34.90 7.08 36.95
CA LEU A 672 35.17 5.65 36.71
C LEU A 672 36.41 5.13 37.46
N GLY A 673 37.18 5.98 38.17
CA GLY A 673 38.13 5.49 39.17
C GLY A 673 37.46 4.99 40.46
N ASP A 674 36.21 5.41 40.72
CA ASP A 674 35.41 5.03 41.88
C ASP A 674 34.57 3.79 41.57
N TYR A 675 34.68 2.78 42.43
CA TYR A 675 33.96 1.52 42.33
C TYR A 675 32.44 1.72 42.26
N ARG A 676 31.86 2.56 43.12
CA ARG A 676 30.40 2.76 43.22
C ARG A 676 29.84 3.52 42.03
N VAL A 677 30.58 4.50 41.51
CA VAL A 677 30.16 5.21 40.29
C VAL A 677 30.19 4.27 39.10
N THR A 678 31.28 3.51 38.95
CA THR A 678 31.45 2.55 37.86
C THR A 678 30.34 1.50 37.86
N VAL A 679 30.05 0.87 39.01
CA VAL A 679 28.97 -0.11 39.11
C VAL A 679 27.62 0.50 38.72
N ARG A 680 27.30 1.72 39.18
CA ARG A 680 26.05 2.39 38.80
C ARG A 680 25.97 2.65 37.29
N ARG A 681 27.06 3.09 36.66
CA ARG A 681 27.11 3.33 35.21
C ARG A 681 26.93 2.03 34.41
N ILE A 682 27.61 0.95 34.80
CA ILE A 682 27.44 -0.38 34.19
C ILE A 682 26.00 -0.86 34.35
N GLN A 683 25.42 -0.74 35.56
CA GLN A 683 24.03 -1.12 35.81
C GLN A 683 23.06 -0.29 34.97
N ALA A 684 23.28 1.02 34.78
CA ALA A 684 22.45 1.86 33.92
C ALA A 684 22.45 1.36 32.46
N MET A 685 23.62 1.04 31.91
CA MET A 685 23.73 0.48 30.56
C MET A 685 23.03 -0.88 30.43
N ILE A 686 23.21 -1.78 31.42
CA ILE A 686 22.51 -3.07 31.45
C ILE A 686 20.98 -2.87 31.49
N ARG A 687 20.47 -1.92 32.28
CA ARG A 687 19.04 -1.60 32.34
C ARG A 687 18.50 -1.10 31.00
N LEU A 688 19.23 -0.24 30.31
CA LEU A 688 18.87 0.19 28.96
C LEU A 688 18.81 -1.01 28.02
N ALA A 689 19.80 -1.90 28.04
CA ALA A 689 19.79 -3.11 27.23
C ALA A 689 18.60 -4.03 27.51
N ILE A 690 18.25 -4.22 28.78
CA ILE A 690 17.08 -5.02 29.22
C ILE A 690 15.79 -4.45 28.62
N THR A 691 15.61 -3.13 28.70
CA THR A 691 14.47 -2.43 28.08
C THR A 691 14.45 -2.65 26.56
N GLN A 692 15.58 -2.47 25.87
CA GLN A 692 15.64 -2.68 24.43
C GLN A 692 15.29 -4.12 24.02
N TYR A 693 15.82 -5.13 24.72
CA TYR A 693 15.47 -6.53 24.46
C TYR A 693 14.00 -6.85 24.69
N ALA A 694 13.35 -6.18 25.65
CA ALA A 694 11.92 -6.35 25.92
C ALA A 694 11.08 -5.90 24.71
N TYR A 695 11.50 -4.82 24.05
CA TYR A 695 10.90 -4.27 22.82
C TYR A 695 11.43 -4.91 21.52
N ASN A 696 12.20 -5.99 21.61
CA ASN A 696 12.85 -6.68 20.48
C ASN A 696 13.86 -5.83 19.69
N GLU A 697 14.44 -4.82 20.32
CA GLU A 697 15.51 -3.99 19.76
C GLU A 697 16.89 -4.62 20.03
N ASP A 698 17.11 -5.83 19.51
CA ASP A 698 18.19 -6.73 19.95
C ASP A 698 19.60 -6.19 19.69
N ALA A 699 19.79 -5.48 18.59
CA ALA A 699 21.11 -4.94 18.23
C ALA A 699 21.44 -3.69 19.05
N LEU A 700 20.45 -2.84 19.32
CA LEU A 700 20.62 -1.71 20.22
C LEU A 700 20.85 -2.19 21.66
N ALA A 701 20.14 -3.24 22.08
CA ALA A 701 20.39 -3.90 23.34
C ALA A 701 21.84 -4.44 23.42
N ALA A 702 22.31 -5.11 22.37
CA ALA A 702 23.68 -5.59 22.29
C ALA A 702 24.72 -4.46 22.38
N GLN A 703 24.49 -3.29 21.77
CA GLN A 703 25.37 -2.12 21.91
C GLN A 703 25.51 -1.67 23.36
N TYR A 704 24.39 -1.56 24.08
CA TYR A 704 24.42 -1.18 25.50
C TYR A 704 25.14 -2.24 26.36
N ILE A 705 25.00 -3.53 26.04
CA ILE A 705 25.75 -4.60 26.72
C ILE A 705 27.25 -4.51 26.43
N GLU A 706 27.65 -4.30 25.18
CA GLU A 706 29.08 -4.13 24.84
C GLU A 706 29.67 -2.91 25.53
N ARG A 707 28.94 -1.78 25.55
CA ARG A 707 29.38 -0.58 26.26
C ARG A 707 29.53 -0.81 27.76
N ALA A 708 28.57 -1.47 28.39
CA ALA A 708 28.66 -1.88 29.79
C ALA A 708 29.91 -2.74 30.06
N ARG A 709 30.21 -3.65 29.13
CA ARG A 709 31.37 -4.54 29.20
C ARG A 709 32.69 -3.81 29.00
N GLU A 710 32.75 -2.81 28.11
CA GLU A 710 33.91 -1.94 27.93
C GLU A 710 34.23 -1.17 29.21
N ILE A 711 33.22 -0.56 29.83
CA ILE A 711 33.37 0.16 31.10
C ILE A 711 33.87 -0.79 32.19
N TYR A 712 33.29 -1.99 32.28
CA TYR A 712 33.74 -3.04 33.22
C TYR A 712 35.22 -3.40 32.99
N LYS A 713 35.64 -3.63 31.74
CA LYS A 713 37.03 -3.97 31.40
C LYS A 713 37.99 -2.82 31.67
N TYR A 714 37.60 -1.60 31.33
CA TYR A 714 38.38 -0.39 31.57
C TYR A 714 38.65 -0.20 33.07
N TYR A 715 37.63 -0.34 33.90
CA TYR A 715 37.75 -0.26 35.35
C TYR A 715 38.77 -1.26 35.92
N HIS A 716 38.64 -2.53 35.52
CA HIS A 716 39.55 -3.58 35.98
C HIS A 716 40.99 -3.36 35.51
N LYS A 717 41.20 -2.75 34.34
CA LYS A 717 42.52 -2.39 33.83
C LYS A 717 43.16 -1.24 34.62
N GLN A 718 42.36 -0.28 35.09
CA GLN A 718 42.83 0.90 35.83
C GLN A 718 42.97 0.66 37.34
N MET A 719 42.40 -0.43 37.85
CA MET A 719 42.39 -0.73 39.29
C MET A 719 43.80 -0.89 39.87
N VAL A 720 44.13 -0.09 40.89
CA VAL A 720 45.45 -0.08 41.53
C VAL A 720 45.50 -0.97 42.79
N ALA A 721 44.36 -1.23 43.44
CA ALA A 721 44.30 -2.03 44.67
C ALA A 721 43.12 -3.00 44.71
N LYS A 722 43.32 -4.23 45.25
CA LYS A 722 42.28 -5.26 45.39
C LYS A 722 41.01 -4.80 46.12
N ARG A 723 41.11 -3.85 47.06
CA ARG A 723 39.95 -3.30 47.80
C ARG A 723 38.99 -2.49 46.92
N GLN A 724 39.42 -2.10 45.73
CA GLN A 724 38.62 -1.38 44.74
C GLN A 724 37.99 -2.33 43.71
N ALA A 725 38.26 -3.64 43.78
CA ALA A 725 37.73 -4.60 42.82
C ALA A 725 36.21 -4.66 42.86
N ILE A 726 35.58 -4.76 41.67
CA ILE A 726 34.18 -5.11 41.59
C ILE A 726 34.05 -6.57 42.04
N PRO A 727 33.26 -6.87 43.10
CA PRO A 727 33.21 -8.21 43.67
C PRO A 727 32.38 -9.19 42.82
N PHE A 728 31.74 -8.69 41.76
CA PHE A 728 30.89 -9.44 40.85
C PHE A 728 31.53 -9.56 39.47
N THR A 729 31.37 -10.72 38.85
CA THR A 729 31.59 -10.91 37.40
C THR A 729 30.57 -10.11 36.61
N PHE A 730 30.88 -9.78 35.36
CA PHE A 730 29.94 -9.09 34.49
C PHE A 730 28.63 -9.89 34.33
N GLU A 731 28.74 -11.21 34.21
CA GLU A 731 27.60 -12.15 34.13
C GLU A 731 26.74 -12.13 35.39
N GLN A 732 27.35 -12.02 36.57
CA GLN A 732 26.61 -11.84 37.84
C GLN A 732 25.87 -10.50 37.88
N MET A 733 26.46 -9.43 37.34
CA MET A 733 25.80 -8.13 37.24
C MET A 733 24.59 -8.18 36.29
N LEU A 734 24.67 -8.93 35.18
CA LEU A 734 23.53 -9.18 34.28
C LEU A 734 22.42 -9.95 35.00
N GLN A 735 22.78 -11.01 35.73
CA GLN A 735 21.83 -11.81 36.51
C GLN A 735 21.13 -10.95 37.58
N GLU A 736 21.88 -10.19 38.37
CA GLU A 736 21.34 -9.32 39.43
C GLU A 736 20.39 -8.26 38.86
N ALA A 737 20.78 -7.63 37.73
CA ALA A 737 19.92 -6.68 37.05
C ALA A 737 18.60 -7.33 36.62
N MET A 738 18.65 -8.51 35.99
CA MET A 738 17.46 -9.24 35.56
C MET A 738 16.58 -9.72 36.71
N ASP A 739 17.18 -10.18 37.81
CA ASP A 739 16.43 -10.57 39.02
C ASP A 739 15.65 -9.39 39.61
N GLY A 740 16.21 -8.17 39.53
CA GLY A 740 15.53 -6.93 39.91
C GLY A 740 14.35 -6.55 39.01
N TYR A 741 14.34 -6.98 37.75
CA TYR A 741 13.25 -6.74 36.78
C TYR A 741 12.17 -7.81 36.80
N ALA A 742 12.44 -8.99 37.35
CA ALA A 742 11.49 -10.10 37.41
C ALA A 742 10.15 -9.72 38.06
N PHE A 743 10.13 -8.70 38.92
CA PHE A 743 8.96 -8.19 39.62
C PHE A 743 8.33 -6.94 38.99
N ARG A 744 8.97 -6.34 37.98
CA ARG A 744 8.53 -5.10 37.32
C ARG A 744 7.75 -5.33 36.02
N TRP A 745 7.89 -6.51 35.41
CA TRP A 745 7.15 -6.84 34.20
C TRP A 745 5.87 -7.60 34.51
N ASN A 746 4.78 -7.07 33.97
CA ASN A 746 3.45 -7.66 34.10
C ASN A 746 3.34 -9.02 33.38
N ARG A 747 4.28 -9.36 32.49
CA ARG A 747 4.28 -10.62 31.74
C ARG A 747 5.56 -11.43 31.90
N ARG A 748 5.36 -12.69 32.28
CA ARG A 748 6.40 -13.68 32.44
C ARG A 748 7.09 -14.04 31.12
N GLU A 749 6.38 -14.04 30.01
CA GLU A 749 6.92 -14.38 28.68
C GLU A 749 8.01 -13.40 28.24
N THR A 750 7.76 -12.09 28.35
CA THR A 750 8.76 -11.04 28.08
C THR A 750 9.99 -11.22 28.98
N TYR A 751 9.80 -11.50 30.27
CA TYR A 751 10.90 -11.82 31.18
C TYR A 751 11.75 -13.01 30.70
N LEU A 752 11.10 -14.14 30.36
CA LEU A 752 11.79 -15.33 29.89
C LEU A 752 12.55 -15.08 28.58
N ARG A 753 11.95 -14.36 27.63
CA ARG A 753 12.57 -13.97 26.37
C ARG A 753 13.83 -13.14 26.59
N VAL A 754 13.77 -12.13 27.46
CA VAL A 754 14.96 -11.31 27.76
C VAL A 754 16.02 -12.11 28.52
N CYS A 755 15.65 -12.99 29.46
CA CYS A 755 16.60 -13.90 30.10
C CYS A 755 17.36 -14.76 29.08
N GLN A 756 16.64 -15.31 28.09
CA GLN A 756 17.24 -16.08 27.01
C GLN A 756 18.22 -15.23 26.18
N LYS A 757 17.82 -14.02 25.77
CA LYS A 757 18.67 -13.11 24.99
C LYS A 757 19.95 -12.69 25.74
N LEU A 758 19.87 -12.51 27.06
CA LEU A 758 21.01 -12.17 27.91
C LEU A 758 21.86 -13.37 28.35
N GLY A 759 21.39 -14.61 28.13
CA GLY A 759 22.07 -15.82 28.59
C GLY A 759 22.06 -15.98 30.12
N VAL A 760 21.08 -15.41 30.82
CA VAL A 760 20.94 -15.51 32.29
C VAL A 760 19.87 -16.53 32.68
N LYS A 761 19.90 -17.01 33.92
CA LYS A 761 18.93 -18.00 34.40
C LYS A 761 17.66 -17.30 34.91
N PRO A 762 16.46 -17.72 34.49
CA PRO A 762 15.23 -17.14 34.99
C PRO A 762 14.94 -17.57 36.45
N LEU A 763 14.32 -16.69 37.25
CA LEU A 763 13.84 -17.02 38.60
C LEU A 763 12.72 -18.10 38.57
N PRO A 764 12.55 -18.96 39.59
CA PRO A 764 11.49 -19.98 39.63
C PRO A 764 10.07 -19.39 39.65
N GLU A 765 9.08 -20.11 39.10
CA GLU A 765 7.66 -19.69 39.06
C GLU A 765 7.02 -19.46 40.44
N SER A 766 7.53 -20.09 41.50
CA SER A 766 6.94 -20.04 42.85
C SER A 766 7.19 -18.73 43.61
N GLN A 767 7.86 -17.73 43.01
CA GLN A 767 7.99 -16.39 43.58
C GLN A 767 6.94 -15.47 42.94
N PRO A 768 5.89 -15.03 43.67
CA PRO A 768 4.81 -14.27 43.06
C PRO A 768 5.29 -12.89 42.59
N ALA A 769 4.95 -12.55 41.35
CA ALA A 769 4.98 -11.16 40.88
C ALA A 769 4.00 -10.35 41.76
N LYS A 770 4.53 -9.41 42.56
CA LYS A 770 3.65 -8.46 43.27
C LYS A 770 3.06 -7.52 42.22
N SER A 771 1.76 -7.64 41.98
CA SER A 771 1.00 -6.69 41.18
C SER A 771 1.14 -5.29 41.77
N GLY A 772 1.79 -4.38 41.05
CA GLY A 772 1.93 -3.00 41.51
C GLY A 772 2.25 -2.06 40.37
N ALA A 773 1.20 -1.40 39.86
CA ALA A 773 1.13 -0.18 39.05
C ALA A 773 2.04 -0.05 37.80
N PRO A 774 1.55 0.56 36.70
CA PRO A 774 2.39 0.85 35.54
C PRO A 774 3.61 1.69 35.95
N ALA A 775 4.78 1.34 35.43
CA ALA A 775 5.99 2.11 35.65
C ALA A 775 5.78 3.54 35.10
N ASN A 776 5.78 4.55 35.98
CA ASN A 776 5.98 5.92 35.55
C ASN A 776 7.35 5.99 34.86
N GLN A 777 7.37 6.45 33.61
CA GLN A 777 8.58 6.65 32.82
C GLN A 777 9.46 7.81 33.33
N ASP A 778 9.03 8.54 34.37
CA ASP A 778 9.78 9.65 34.96
C ASP A 778 11.08 9.22 35.66
N ASP A 779 11.30 7.92 35.88
CA ASP A 779 12.56 7.40 36.45
C ASP A 779 13.69 7.19 35.40
N ALA A 780 13.46 7.58 34.14
CA ALA A 780 14.43 7.51 33.05
C ALA A 780 14.79 8.88 32.45
N SER A 781 14.65 9.97 33.22
CA SER A 781 15.27 11.26 32.92
C SER A 781 16.67 11.37 33.52
#